data_AF-A0A845VM94-F1
#
_entry.id   AF-A0A845VM94-F1
#
_cell.length_a   1.000
_cell.length_b   1.000
_cell.length_c   1.000
_cell.angle_alpha   90.00
_cell.angle_beta   90.00
_cell.angle_gamma   90.00
#
_symmetry.space_group_name_H-M   'P 1'
#
loop_
_entity.id
_entity.type
_entity.pdbx_description
1 polymer ?
#
loop_
_entity_poly.entity_id
_entity_poly.type
_entity_poly.pdbx_seq_one_letter_code
_entity_poly.pdbx_strand_id
1 'polypeptide(L)'
;MANTSTPKLIMLLELPLSVDGISHIFTVESFNERLGDGYDQLALPCSRIVSESWELRTIAIPTNDKNSILNVLRVSRGEKILEWRLSPDYPLQDFFCDRWQEIPVGEGYWQIALTLTLTNYWEVNECLIRESDLTTTHPTIPLVLHYGSSQSYDARYLGERIRGGVDTRASFGMNAVDNSWSVTAVLSPEETKEVLTFLGERCGNSFEFNLPGQTGKVYNCKEWRVDHLGDGWWNFSATFKKNNQPFKPTIALEIENLFDYYGDRESVVNAIAASMPDQQIDQFLQESLEWLNRYTRQEYPLVMNPQYLIVNSFHTTLGRGGYFPPSAGPSEGQSVIARAACLAYQATGNTDWITLAVRTGDALLNNYFVVPIPQNWQPSDGIRVPHWLINIKEPFTSKGAASTTGDPLNMGHFDLVLNFVNGVSFIQHGSPDFGEFLANVYKVYDASDRLLWQNVYSPTVSTTPVPIDYWVTNVMLDGVISRQYGDSESPGGRAPTPTSEPPGKIVLSTPYTGQAKVVYSTYTGVVIRINQLFEPYPMWRPLRPGEALGAIDVFPWSADAFDLLYRLTNEQRFLNAYNCTVYSEVIAAEVINPSSWYKKDDTINPFSYPGSQVIPVPSSRTFTASRVTTGNKKDWIQINVSRDADPFPSIELQNFAVSIYMEEVSEVFVEAACNRPADLEIVLSLSDNPFDFSLYYIAHLLVPGSGTPTSKTFKPEEFFLWDKSKTSWHPYIAEQPVFVYSGSSGRAIATKIEDSPIGGIVTPVWQLTLDKNSDFAGGGLVMLGTPPRFPLKVYMKHEGTGEANLAVTVNGKKYRKKLEQSEWRSLTLTENDFEDSDDESPPGSAVISGLEVEAVDGTTTTYFWWVSEEPNTLPVPVQTYKALVVSRIREEHILWVGNFEALNSPSSALKFSPGVVPFTANVVSDGQGGQVIDAWRGIPMTGYQYPAYYVKRGYWERLSQVLDFMSESQEVYREQNVNKTTGPFAPGFGWEYWDAGEYVPEGINQWTWNAVDPNSQWEGYYCRPWESVCHAWYLLASGQYPGAAPSNIRSLTERAGLVSMRFAQWLSKLYSTRRSFQPPSDFPEFTDPEVNYHTPHFAAFALRASIYCNLAGGNPAVTLRLIKASYDYLVSQYIDSGSMKGSFAASQPTFQANGIEYREFFGFWEAEIIEAIALLKQSKNLFNYPKCVYFIKT
;
A
#
# COMPACT_ATOMS: atom_id res chain seq x y z
N MET A 1 26.80 -27.59 -0.28
CA MET A 1 26.07 -28.63 0.46
C MET A 1 24.91 -29.12 -0.40
N ALA A 2 24.59 -30.40 -0.33
CA ALA A 2 23.83 -31.15 -1.32
C ALA A 2 22.41 -30.63 -1.59
N ASN A 3 22.01 -30.73 -2.85
CA ASN A 3 20.63 -30.70 -3.35
C ASN A 3 19.75 -31.68 -2.55
N THR A 4 18.67 -31.20 -1.95
CA THR A 4 17.50 -32.03 -1.62
C THR A 4 16.23 -31.23 -1.86
N SER A 5 15.70 -31.32 -3.08
CA SER A 5 14.26 -31.26 -3.28
C SER A 5 13.65 -32.38 -2.44
N THR A 6 12.69 -32.08 -1.57
CA THR A 6 11.87 -33.14 -0.99
C THR A 6 10.98 -33.65 -2.13
N PRO A 7 11.13 -34.90 -2.60
CA PRO A 7 10.18 -35.45 -3.56
C PRO A 7 8.80 -35.46 -2.89
N LYS A 8 7.75 -35.01 -3.60
CA LYS A 8 6.37 -35.31 -3.21
C LYS A 8 6.29 -36.82 -3.02
N LEU A 9 6.12 -37.27 -1.78
CA LEU A 9 6.02 -38.69 -1.45
C LEU A 9 4.63 -39.16 -1.87
N ILE A 10 4.46 -39.52 -3.15
CA ILE A 10 3.24 -40.13 -3.67
C ILE A 10 3.24 -41.59 -3.22
N MET A 11 2.24 -41.99 -2.43
CA MET A 11 2.12 -43.37 -1.95
C MET A 11 1.08 -44.12 -2.77
N LEU A 12 1.53 -45.18 -3.45
CA LEU A 12 0.67 -46.11 -4.16
C LEU A 12 -0.01 -47.05 -3.16
N LEU A 13 -1.34 -47.05 -3.14
CA LEU A 13 -2.10 -48.02 -2.34
C LEU A 13 -2.48 -49.22 -3.22
N GLU A 14 -1.76 -50.34 -3.08
CA GLU A 14 -2.16 -51.60 -3.72
C GLU A 14 -3.10 -52.40 -2.79
N LEU A 15 -4.40 -52.36 -3.08
CA LEU A 15 -5.35 -53.26 -2.43
C LEU A 15 -5.26 -54.66 -3.08
N PRO A 16 -5.23 -55.76 -2.31
CA PRO A 16 -5.32 -57.11 -2.87
C PRO A 16 -6.60 -57.24 -3.68
N LEU A 17 -6.51 -57.89 -4.86
CA LEU A 17 -7.47 -57.95 -5.99
C LEU A 17 -8.91 -58.47 -5.67
N SER A 18 -9.28 -58.59 -4.40
CA SER A 18 -10.54 -59.16 -3.93
C SER A 18 -11.24 -58.16 -2.99
N VAL A 19 -11.99 -57.21 -3.57
CA VAL A 19 -12.87 -56.25 -2.88
C VAL A 19 -14.31 -56.77 -3.00
N ASP A 20 -15.01 -56.97 -1.87
CA ASP A 20 -16.37 -57.49 -1.80
C ASP A 20 -17.32 -56.38 -1.34
N GLY A 21 -17.97 -55.74 -2.31
CA GLY A 21 -18.78 -54.54 -2.12
C GLY A 21 -18.03 -53.27 -2.51
N ILE A 22 -18.39 -52.73 -3.67
CA ILE A 22 -18.00 -51.39 -4.12
C ILE A 22 -19.29 -50.60 -4.29
N SER A 23 -19.47 -49.54 -3.51
CA SER A 23 -20.52 -48.56 -3.77
C SER A 23 -19.89 -47.24 -4.20
N HIS A 24 -20.33 -46.77 -5.36
CA HIS A 24 -19.89 -45.53 -5.96
C HIS A 24 -20.97 -44.46 -5.72
N ILE A 25 -20.62 -43.39 -5.00
CA ILE A 25 -21.55 -42.37 -4.52
C ILE A 25 -21.10 -41.00 -5.04
N PHE A 26 -22.02 -40.31 -5.70
CA PHE A 26 -21.89 -38.90 -6.07
C PHE A 26 -22.69 -38.06 -5.08
N THR A 27 -22.02 -37.11 -4.42
CA THR A 27 -22.68 -36.18 -3.48
C THR A 27 -22.59 -34.76 -4.02
N VAL A 28 -23.72 -34.05 -3.98
CA VAL A 28 -23.82 -32.61 -4.27
C VAL A 28 -24.37 -31.97 -3.00
N GLU A 29 -23.55 -31.18 -2.30
CA GLU A 29 -24.03 -30.44 -1.12
C GLU A 29 -24.83 -29.20 -1.54
N SER A 30 -25.95 -28.97 -0.86
CA SER A 30 -26.75 -27.75 -0.94
C SER A 30 -26.82 -27.09 0.44
N PHE A 31 -26.53 -25.79 0.53
CA PHE A 31 -26.76 -25.01 1.75
C PHE A 31 -28.05 -24.18 1.60
N ASN A 32 -28.86 -24.16 2.65
CA ASN A 32 -30.01 -23.28 2.75
C ASN A 32 -29.62 -22.07 3.59
N GLU A 33 -29.83 -20.87 3.07
CA GLU A 33 -29.73 -19.64 3.85
C GLU A 33 -31.09 -18.93 3.83
N ARG A 34 -31.55 -18.51 5.01
CA ARG A 34 -32.83 -17.82 5.18
C ARG A 34 -32.64 -16.36 4.80
N LEU A 35 -33.38 -15.89 3.81
CA LEU A 35 -33.46 -14.46 3.54
C LEU A 35 -34.45 -13.81 4.52
N GLY A 36 -34.16 -12.57 4.89
CA GLY A 36 -34.95 -11.78 5.87
C GLY A 36 -36.37 -11.44 5.44
N ASP A 37 -36.83 -11.91 4.29
CA ASP A 37 -38.18 -11.74 3.73
C ASP A 37 -39.08 -12.97 3.96
N GLY A 38 -38.60 -14.00 4.67
CA GLY A 38 -39.38 -15.18 5.03
C GLY A 38 -39.41 -16.27 3.96
N TYR A 39 -38.62 -16.13 2.88
CA TYR A 39 -38.42 -17.16 1.87
C TYR A 39 -37.08 -17.88 2.08
N ASP A 40 -37.08 -19.19 1.86
CA ASP A 40 -35.86 -19.99 1.78
C ASP A 40 -35.34 -19.92 0.33
N GLN A 41 -34.17 -19.32 0.11
CA GLN A 41 -33.51 -19.39 -1.20
C GLN A 41 -32.52 -20.54 -1.19
N LEU A 42 -32.65 -21.45 -2.16
CA LEU A 42 -31.63 -22.44 -2.45
C LEU A 42 -30.47 -21.72 -3.17
N ALA A 43 -29.51 -21.20 -2.41
CA ALA A 43 -28.32 -20.59 -2.98
C ALA A 43 -27.50 -21.68 -3.67
N LEU A 44 -27.39 -21.60 -5.01
CA LEU A 44 -26.41 -22.39 -5.73
C LEU A 44 -25.08 -21.64 -5.63
N PRO A 45 -24.06 -22.18 -4.95
CA PRO A 45 -22.74 -21.61 -5.06
C PRO A 45 -22.30 -21.70 -6.52
N CYS A 46 -21.62 -20.67 -7.03
CA CYS A 46 -20.91 -20.70 -8.31
C CYS A 46 -19.73 -21.70 -8.32
N SER A 47 -19.74 -22.67 -7.41
CA SER A 47 -18.76 -23.74 -7.19
C SER A 47 -19.55 -24.97 -6.73
N ARG A 48 -20.13 -25.75 -7.65
CA ARG A 48 -20.70 -27.04 -7.28
C ARG A 48 -19.60 -28.10 -7.25
N ILE A 49 -19.21 -28.49 -6.04
CA ILE A 49 -18.36 -29.65 -5.78
C ILE A 49 -19.17 -30.90 -6.17
N VAL A 50 -18.64 -31.68 -7.11
CA VAL A 50 -19.01 -33.10 -7.27
C VAL A 50 -17.94 -33.88 -6.55
N SER A 51 -18.19 -34.32 -5.32
CA SER A 51 -17.29 -35.27 -4.66
C SER A 51 -17.64 -36.66 -5.17
N GLU A 52 -16.73 -37.29 -5.90
CA GLU A 52 -16.82 -38.70 -6.27
C GLU A 52 -16.24 -39.53 -5.13
N SER A 53 -17.08 -40.31 -4.44
CA SER A 53 -16.63 -41.13 -3.30
C SER A 53 -16.88 -42.61 -3.55
N TRP A 54 -15.89 -43.43 -3.16
CA TRP A 54 -15.87 -44.86 -3.32
C TRP A 54 -15.84 -45.50 -1.93
N GLU A 55 -16.88 -46.27 -1.59
CA GLU A 55 -16.79 -47.16 -0.42
C GLU A 55 -16.27 -48.52 -0.88
N LEU A 56 -15.13 -48.92 -0.34
CA LEU A 56 -14.45 -50.17 -0.66
C LEU A 56 -14.44 -51.06 0.58
N ARG A 57 -14.68 -52.36 0.41
CA ARG A 57 -14.51 -53.37 1.47
C ARG A 57 -13.64 -54.52 1.00
N THR A 58 -12.52 -54.79 1.67
CA THR A 58 -11.68 -55.93 1.29
C THR A 58 -12.33 -57.26 1.68
N ILE A 59 -12.04 -58.34 0.95
CA ILE A 59 -12.29 -59.72 1.43
C ILE A 59 -11.25 -60.05 2.50
N ALA A 60 -11.62 -60.88 3.49
CA ALA A 60 -10.77 -61.31 4.61
C ALA A 60 -9.26 -61.44 4.26
N ILE A 61 -8.46 -60.46 4.68
CA ILE A 61 -7.01 -60.36 4.48
C ILE A 61 -6.23 -60.79 5.73
N PRO A 62 -5.06 -61.44 5.59
CA PRO A 62 -4.17 -61.74 6.72
C PRO A 62 -3.75 -60.49 7.50
N THR A 63 -3.45 -60.67 8.79
CA THR A 63 -3.05 -59.57 9.69
C THR A 63 -1.83 -58.78 9.19
N ASN A 64 -0.89 -59.43 8.48
CA ASN A 64 0.29 -58.75 7.92
C ASN A 64 -0.10 -57.79 6.79
N ASP A 65 -0.98 -58.20 5.87
CA ASP A 65 -1.43 -57.37 4.75
C ASP A 65 -2.29 -56.21 5.26
N LYS A 66 -3.13 -56.47 6.27
CA LYS A 66 -3.86 -55.43 6.99
C LYS A 66 -2.92 -54.35 7.54
N ASN A 67 -1.86 -54.76 8.24
CA ASN A 67 -0.91 -53.82 8.84
C ASN A 67 -0.16 -52.99 7.78
N SER A 68 0.17 -53.58 6.63
CA SER A 68 0.78 -52.86 5.50
C SER A 68 -0.17 -51.78 4.95
N ILE A 69 -1.44 -52.12 4.72
CA ILE A 69 -2.46 -51.17 4.26
C ILE A 69 -2.65 -50.04 5.28
N LEU A 70 -2.78 -50.38 6.57
CA LEU A 70 -2.97 -49.38 7.62
C LEU A 70 -1.75 -48.46 7.80
N ASN A 71 -0.53 -48.95 7.57
CA ASN A 71 0.65 -48.08 7.60
C ASN A 71 0.61 -47.05 6.48
N VAL A 72 0.20 -47.42 5.27
CA VAL A 72 0.01 -46.47 4.16
C VAL A 72 -1.09 -45.44 4.50
N LEU A 73 -2.23 -45.89 5.03
CA LEU A 73 -3.36 -45.02 5.39
C LEU A 73 -3.03 -44.08 6.57
N ARG A 74 -2.26 -44.55 7.56
CA ARG A 74 -1.83 -43.73 8.72
C ARG A 74 -0.86 -42.64 8.32
N VAL A 75 0.03 -42.89 7.35
CA VAL A 75 1.00 -41.89 6.85
C VAL A 75 0.34 -40.84 5.96
N SER A 76 -0.83 -41.14 5.38
CA SER A 76 -1.55 -40.26 4.44
C SER A 76 -2.71 -39.46 5.07
N ARG A 77 -3.01 -39.64 6.36
CA ARG A 77 -4.17 -39.01 7.00
C ARG A 77 -4.11 -37.47 6.97
N GLY A 78 -5.10 -36.83 6.36
CA GLY A 78 -5.48 -35.43 6.59
C GLY A 78 -5.07 -34.39 5.53
N GLU A 79 -4.00 -34.60 4.75
CA GLU A 79 -3.56 -33.60 3.73
C GLU A 79 -2.79 -34.20 2.54
N LYS A 80 -2.57 -35.53 2.48
CA LYS A 80 -1.74 -36.15 1.43
C LYS A 80 -2.54 -37.06 0.49
N ILE A 81 -2.28 -36.91 -0.80
CA ILE A 81 -2.92 -37.63 -1.91
C ILE A 81 -2.44 -39.09 -1.96
N LEU A 82 -3.38 -40.02 -2.17
CA LEU A 82 -3.16 -41.45 -2.40
C LEU A 82 -3.43 -41.80 -3.86
N GLU A 83 -2.50 -42.45 -4.56
CA GLU A 83 -2.78 -42.99 -5.88
C GLU A 83 -3.41 -44.40 -5.76
N TRP A 84 -4.58 -44.57 -6.36
CA TRP A 84 -5.28 -45.85 -6.38
C TRP A 84 -5.93 -46.11 -7.76
N ARG A 85 -6.09 -47.39 -8.10
CA ARG A 85 -6.87 -47.84 -9.27
C ARG A 85 -7.64 -49.11 -8.95
N LEU A 86 -8.81 -49.23 -9.56
CA LEU A 86 -9.72 -50.37 -9.37
C LEU A 86 -9.15 -51.71 -9.87
N SER A 87 -8.44 -51.68 -11.00
CA SER A 87 -7.73 -52.84 -11.55
C SER A 87 -6.53 -52.36 -12.40
N PRO A 88 -5.60 -53.24 -12.80
CA PRO A 88 -4.48 -52.85 -13.67
C PRO A 88 -4.89 -52.17 -14.98
N ASP A 89 -6.11 -52.43 -15.45
CA ASP A 89 -6.68 -51.86 -16.68
C ASP A 89 -7.33 -50.48 -16.47
N TYR A 90 -7.47 -50.03 -15.21
CA TYR A 90 -7.90 -48.66 -14.88
C TYR A 90 -6.67 -47.77 -14.63
N PRO A 91 -6.71 -46.49 -15.03
CA PRO A 91 -5.64 -45.55 -14.73
C PRO A 91 -5.54 -45.34 -13.21
N LEU A 92 -4.32 -45.11 -12.72
CA LEU A 92 -4.11 -44.57 -11.37
C LEU A 92 -4.76 -43.20 -11.29
N GLN A 93 -5.50 -42.97 -10.22
CA GLN A 93 -6.09 -41.68 -9.91
C GLN A 93 -5.79 -41.30 -8.47
N ASP A 94 -5.84 -40.00 -8.22
CA ASP A 94 -5.52 -39.37 -6.95
C ASP A 94 -6.77 -39.32 -6.06
N PHE A 95 -6.70 -39.89 -4.85
CA PHE A 95 -7.77 -39.95 -3.86
C PHE A 95 -7.32 -39.40 -2.49
N PHE A 96 -8.30 -38.97 -1.69
CA PHE A 96 -8.16 -38.84 -0.24
C PHE A 96 -8.95 -39.96 0.45
N CYS A 97 -8.39 -40.54 1.52
CA CYS A 97 -9.13 -41.48 2.35
C CYS A 97 -9.80 -40.74 3.50
N ASP A 98 -11.12 -40.57 3.43
CA ASP A 98 -11.88 -39.80 4.41
C ASP A 98 -12.03 -40.56 5.73
N ARG A 99 -12.23 -41.88 5.62
CA ARG A 99 -12.50 -42.77 6.75
C ARG A 99 -12.13 -44.21 6.41
N TRP A 100 -11.70 -44.96 7.41
CA TRP A 100 -11.53 -46.41 7.31
C TRP A 100 -11.93 -47.12 8.60
N GLN A 101 -12.27 -48.40 8.47
CA GLN A 101 -12.65 -49.27 9.59
C GLN A 101 -12.02 -50.66 9.44
N GLU A 102 -11.46 -51.17 10.53
CA GLU A 102 -10.95 -52.54 10.64
C GLU A 102 -12.02 -53.46 11.23
N ILE A 103 -12.30 -54.59 10.57
CA ILE A 103 -13.33 -55.56 10.98
C ILE A 103 -12.69 -56.95 11.09
N PRO A 104 -12.58 -57.58 12.28
CA PRO A 104 -12.07 -58.93 12.38
C PRO A 104 -13.10 -59.93 11.81
N VAL A 105 -12.66 -60.80 10.92
CA VAL A 105 -13.53 -61.81 10.26
C VAL A 105 -13.15 -63.25 10.63
N GLY A 106 -12.01 -63.45 11.28
CA GLY A 106 -11.57 -64.74 11.82
C GLY A 106 -10.20 -64.62 12.51
N GLU A 107 -9.71 -65.70 13.12
CA GLU A 107 -8.40 -65.69 13.79
C GLU A 107 -7.28 -65.45 12.77
N GLY A 108 -6.62 -64.29 12.87
CA GLY A 108 -5.55 -63.87 11.96
C GLY A 108 -6.01 -63.16 10.68
N TYR A 109 -7.33 -63.01 10.44
CA TYR A 109 -7.89 -62.41 9.22
C TYR A 109 -8.84 -61.23 9.50
N TRP A 110 -8.76 -60.21 8.66
CA TRP A 110 -9.40 -58.91 8.81
C TRP A 110 -10.04 -58.44 7.52
N GLN A 111 -11.05 -57.59 7.62
CA GLN A 111 -11.62 -56.85 6.52
C GLN A 111 -11.36 -55.36 6.79
N ILE A 112 -10.99 -54.61 5.77
CA ILE A 112 -10.84 -53.15 5.84
C ILE A 112 -11.94 -52.54 4.98
N ALA A 113 -12.76 -51.68 5.59
CA ALA A 113 -13.69 -50.80 4.89
C ALA A 113 -13.06 -49.41 4.74
N LEU A 114 -13.09 -48.83 3.55
CA LEU A 114 -12.49 -47.54 3.19
C LEU A 114 -13.54 -46.67 2.52
N THR A 115 -13.51 -45.36 2.76
CA THR A 115 -14.14 -44.36 1.89
C THR A 115 -13.03 -43.54 1.24
N LEU A 116 -12.92 -43.62 -0.08
CA LEU A 116 -11.95 -42.87 -0.89
C LEU A 116 -12.69 -41.82 -1.71
N THR A 117 -12.35 -40.54 -1.55
CA THR A 117 -12.90 -39.45 -2.36
C THR A 117 -11.89 -38.99 -3.39
N LEU A 118 -12.30 -38.93 -4.66
CA LEU A 118 -11.47 -38.54 -5.79
C LEU A 118 -11.08 -37.06 -5.67
N THR A 119 -9.81 -36.74 -5.92
CA THR A 119 -9.29 -35.36 -5.88
C THR A 119 -9.72 -34.49 -7.05
N ASN A 120 -10.35 -35.05 -8.07
CA ASN A 120 -10.96 -34.27 -9.14
C ASN A 120 -12.25 -33.65 -8.63
N TYR A 121 -12.10 -32.53 -7.93
CA TYR A 121 -13.07 -31.46 -7.95
C TYR A 121 -13.34 -31.15 -9.42
N TRP A 122 -14.46 -31.63 -9.97
CA TRP A 122 -15.01 -31.06 -11.19
C TRP A 122 -15.51 -29.67 -10.83
N GLU A 123 -14.61 -28.71 -10.68
CA GLU A 123 -15.00 -27.32 -10.76
C GLU A 123 -15.50 -27.11 -12.18
N VAL A 124 -16.77 -26.70 -12.31
CA VAL A 124 -17.38 -26.18 -13.54
C VAL A 124 -16.68 -24.88 -14.03
N ASN A 125 -15.51 -24.55 -13.47
CA ASN A 125 -14.68 -23.38 -13.74
C ASN A 125 -14.10 -23.35 -15.17
N GLU A 126 -14.25 -24.39 -15.98
CA GLU A 126 -13.77 -24.45 -17.36
C GLU A 126 -14.85 -24.21 -18.43
N CYS A 127 -16.12 -24.04 -18.03
CA CYS A 127 -17.22 -23.75 -18.96
C CYS A 127 -17.70 -22.28 -18.86
N LEU A 128 -17.93 -21.63 -20.00
CA LEU A 128 -18.54 -20.30 -20.06
C LEU A 128 -20.07 -20.42 -20.13
N ILE A 129 -20.81 -19.85 -19.19
CA ILE A 129 -22.27 -19.72 -19.33
C ILE A 129 -22.57 -18.49 -20.20
N ARG A 130 -23.31 -18.66 -21.29
CA ARG A 130 -23.80 -17.55 -22.12
C ARG A 130 -25.10 -17.04 -21.50
N GLU A 131 -25.03 -15.86 -20.88
CA GLU A 131 -26.14 -15.11 -20.30
C GLU A 131 -26.92 -14.36 -21.40
N SER A 132 -27.45 -15.04 -22.42
CA SER A 132 -28.07 -14.34 -23.55
C SER A 132 -29.33 -13.51 -23.22
N ASP A 133 -29.84 -13.51 -21.99
CA ASP A 133 -31.19 -12.97 -21.70
C ASP A 133 -31.30 -12.06 -20.47
N LEU A 134 -30.21 -11.43 -20.01
CA LEU A 134 -30.27 -10.51 -18.86
C LEU A 134 -31.03 -9.18 -19.12
N THR A 135 -31.53 -8.95 -20.34
CA THR A 135 -32.44 -7.83 -20.64
C THR A 135 -33.92 -8.19 -20.47
N THR A 136 -34.27 -9.44 -20.16
CA THR A 136 -35.67 -9.84 -19.94
C THR A 136 -35.95 -10.15 -18.47
N THR A 137 -37.12 -9.71 -18.01
CA THR A 137 -37.62 -9.77 -16.62
C THR A 137 -37.96 -11.17 -16.11
N HIS A 138 -37.41 -12.24 -16.69
CA HIS A 138 -37.77 -13.60 -16.33
C HIS A 138 -36.80 -14.20 -15.30
N PRO A 139 -37.31 -14.83 -14.22
CA PRO A 139 -36.48 -15.58 -13.30
C PRO A 139 -35.89 -16.78 -14.05
N THR A 140 -34.58 -16.86 -14.09
CA THR A 140 -33.84 -18.01 -14.59
C THR A 140 -34.04 -19.16 -13.59
N ILE A 141 -34.89 -20.13 -13.91
CA ILE A 141 -35.13 -21.31 -13.06
C ILE A 141 -34.18 -22.42 -13.52
N PRO A 142 -33.20 -22.87 -12.69
CA PRO A 142 -32.27 -23.91 -13.09
C PRO A 142 -32.93 -25.30 -13.05
N LEU A 143 -32.66 -26.11 -14.08
CA LEU A 143 -32.98 -27.54 -14.14
C LEU A 143 -32.19 -28.30 -13.06
N VAL A 144 -32.86 -29.01 -12.14
CA VAL A 144 -32.20 -29.83 -11.12
C VAL A 144 -32.25 -31.31 -11.49
N LEU A 145 -31.19 -31.82 -12.14
CA LEU A 145 -31.01 -33.24 -12.39
C LEU A 145 -30.50 -33.96 -11.13
N HIS A 146 -31.36 -34.72 -10.46
CA HIS A 146 -30.94 -35.64 -9.40
C HIS A 146 -30.49 -36.98 -9.99
N TYR A 147 -29.17 -37.23 -10.02
CA TYR A 147 -28.61 -38.54 -10.38
C TYR A 147 -28.37 -39.38 -9.13
N GLY A 148 -29.08 -40.50 -8.99
CA GLY A 148 -28.76 -41.56 -8.04
C GLY A 148 -28.69 -42.88 -8.77
N SER A 149 -27.50 -43.49 -8.82
CA SER A 149 -27.32 -44.88 -9.25
C SER A 149 -26.87 -45.71 -8.06
N SER A 150 -27.61 -46.75 -7.70
CA SER A 150 -27.10 -47.82 -6.84
C SER A 150 -26.67 -48.99 -7.72
N GLN A 151 -25.37 -49.28 -7.82
CA GLN A 151 -24.89 -50.52 -8.45
C GLN A 151 -24.48 -51.51 -7.35
N SER A 152 -25.11 -52.68 -7.32
CA SER A 152 -24.68 -53.80 -6.47
C SER A 152 -24.01 -54.87 -7.34
N TYR A 153 -22.79 -55.25 -6.98
CA TYR A 153 -22.06 -56.35 -7.62
C TYR A 153 -22.13 -57.58 -6.72
N ASP A 154 -22.56 -58.73 -7.26
CA ASP A 154 -22.58 -60.01 -6.53
C ASP A 154 -21.46 -60.90 -7.07
N ALA A 155 -20.49 -61.28 -6.23
CA ALA A 155 -19.38 -62.15 -6.62
C ALA A 155 -19.75 -63.61 -6.36
N ARG A 156 -19.96 -64.41 -7.42
CA ARG A 156 -20.20 -65.87 -7.27
C ARG A 156 -18.96 -66.69 -7.59
N TYR A 157 -18.64 -67.62 -6.69
CA TYR A 157 -17.63 -68.66 -6.89
C TYR A 157 -18.12 -69.69 -7.91
N LEU A 158 -17.50 -69.73 -9.09
CA LEU A 158 -17.69 -70.80 -10.07
C LEU A 158 -16.58 -71.85 -9.86
N GLY A 159 -16.91 -72.95 -9.19
CA GLY A 159 -15.97 -74.06 -9.02
C GLY A 159 -16.23 -75.17 -10.03
N GLU A 160 -15.17 -75.77 -10.58
CA GLU A 160 -15.21 -77.17 -11.02
C GLU A 160 -13.84 -77.89 -10.93
N ARG A 161 -13.91 -79.22 -10.89
CA ARG A 161 -12.92 -80.17 -10.34
C ARG A 161 -11.90 -80.68 -11.39
N ILE A 162 -10.73 -81.05 -10.85
CA ILE A 162 -9.44 -81.41 -11.47
C ILE A 162 -9.44 -82.72 -12.30
N ARG A 163 -8.64 -82.78 -13.39
CA ARG A 163 -7.63 -83.85 -13.69
C ARG A 163 -6.71 -83.51 -14.87
N GLY A 164 -5.39 -83.42 -14.61
CA GLY A 164 -4.32 -83.32 -15.61
C GLY A 164 -3.58 -81.99 -15.55
N GLY A 165 -2.48 -81.95 -14.80
CA GLY A 165 -1.85 -80.72 -14.31
C GLY A 165 -1.41 -79.73 -15.39
N VAL A 166 -1.85 -78.47 -15.23
CA VAL A 166 -1.16 -77.16 -15.36
C VAL A 166 -2.13 -76.11 -14.76
N ASP A 167 -1.58 -75.08 -14.11
CA ASP A 167 -2.19 -73.98 -13.34
C ASP A 167 -3.70 -73.67 -13.47
N THR A 168 -4.40 -73.64 -12.33
CA THR A 168 -5.74 -73.06 -12.16
C THR A 168 -5.65 -71.54 -11.95
N ARG A 169 -6.14 -70.75 -12.92
CA ARG A 169 -6.60 -69.36 -12.67
C ARG A 169 -8.03 -69.41 -12.13
N ALA A 170 -8.24 -68.93 -10.91
CA ALA A 170 -9.57 -68.54 -10.45
C ALA A 170 -9.93 -67.21 -11.13
N SER A 171 -10.87 -67.22 -12.06
CA SER A 171 -11.49 -66.01 -12.59
C SER A 171 -12.82 -65.78 -11.90
N PHE A 172 -12.88 -64.76 -11.04
CA PHE A 172 -14.14 -64.22 -10.52
C PHE A 172 -14.67 -63.19 -11.53
N GLY A 173 -15.91 -63.35 -11.98
CA GLY A 173 -16.59 -62.36 -12.81
C GLY A 173 -17.59 -61.57 -11.97
N MET A 174 -17.53 -60.24 -12.03
CA MET A 174 -18.53 -59.35 -11.43
C MET A 174 -19.60 -59.04 -12.47
N ASN A 175 -20.86 -59.41 -12.21
CA ASN A 175 -22.00 -58.97 -13.02
C ASN A 175 -22.81 -57.94 -12.20
N ALA A 176 -23.05 -56.76 -12.78
CA ALA A 176 -23.98 -55.79 -12.19
C ALA A 176 -25.41 -56.35 -12.26
N VAL A 177 -26.10 -56.39 -11.13
CA VAL A 177 -27.40 -57.08 -11.03
C VAL A 177 -28.59 -56.15 -11.33
N ASP A 178 -28.47 -54.83 -11.14
CA ASP A 178 -29.53 -53.86 -11.48
C ASP A 178 -28.99 -52.44 -11.77
N ASN A 179 -29.56 -51.76 -12.79
CA ASN A 179 -29.29 -50.35 -13.12
C ASN A 179 -30.62 -49.57 -13.24
N SER A 180 -30.90 -48.67 -12.29
CA SER A 180 -32.01 -47.71 -12.37
C SER A 180 -31.49 -46.28 -12.22
N TRP A 181 -32.09 -45.34 -12.94
CA TRP A 181 -31.80 -43.91 -12.82
C TRP A 181 -33.09 -43.09 -12.80
N SER A 182 -33.08 -41.96 -12.10
CA SER A 182 -34.19 -41.00 -12.02
C SER A 182 -33.81 -39.67 -12.68
N VAL A 183 -34.76 -39.01 -13.35
CA VAL A 183 -34.64 -37.61 -13.81
C VAL A 183 -35.72 -36.80 -13.13
N THR A 184 -35.37 -35.58 -12.70
CA THR A 184 -36.32 -34.58 -12.18
C THR A 184 -36.13 -33.27 -12.94
N ALA A 185 -37.20 -32.56 -13.30
CA ALA A 185 -37.15 -31.30 -14.04
C ALA A 185 -38.35 -30.40 -13.69
N VAL A 186 -38.17 -29.08 -13.71
CA VAL A 186 -39.28 -28.11 -13.60
C VAL A 186 -39.61 -27.59 -14.99
N LEU A 187 -40.88 -27.67 -15.38
CA LEU A 187 -41.34 -27.44 -16.76
C LEU A 187 -42.40 -26.33 -16.81
N SER A 188 -42.40 -25.55 -17.90
CA SER A 188 -43.48 -24.61 -18.23
C SER A 188 -44.80 -25.33 -18.57
N PRO A 189 -45.96 -24.64 -18.63
CA PRO A 189 -47.23 -25.27 -18.96
C PRO A 189 -47.23 -26.01 -20.31
N GLU A 190 -46.64 -25.41 -21.35
CA GLU A 190 -46.53 -25.98 -22.70
C GLU A 190 -45.60 -27.20 -22.73
N GLU A 191 -44.42 -27.12 -22.11
CA GLU A 191 -43.45 -28.23 -22.03
C GLU A 191 -43.99 -29.40 -21.20
N THR A 192 -44.73 -29.08 -20.12
CA THR A 192 -45.40 -30.10 -19.30
C THR A 192 -46.38 -30.90 -20.14
N LYS A 193 -47.12 -30.26 -21.06
CA LYS A 193 -48.07 -30.95 -21.93
C LYS A 193 -47.37 -31.90 -22.91
N GLU A 194 -46.23 -31.50 -23.46
CA GLU A 194 -45.42 -32.34 -24.36
C GLU A 194 -44.78 -33.51 -23.62
N VAL A 195 -44.21 -33.26 -22.43
CA VAL A 195 -43.61 -34.31 -21.58
C VAL A 195 -44.66 -35.29 -21.07
N LEU A 196 -45.83 -34.81 -20.64
CA LEU A 196 -46.96 -35.67 -20.24
C LEU A 196 -47.48 -36.53 -21.41
N THR A 197 -47.50 -35.99 -22.63
CA THR A 197 -47.86 -36.74 -23.84
C THR A 197 -46.82 -37.80 -24.14
N PHE A 198 -45.53 -37.43 -24.12
CA PHE A 198 -44.41 -38.34 -24.36
C PHE A 198 -44.40 -39.52 -23.37
N LEU A 199 -44.60 -39.25 -22.08
CA LEU A 199 -44.59 -40.25 -21.01
C LEU A 199 -45.87 -41.09 -20.98
N GLY A 200 -47.02 -40.48 -21.21
CA GLY A 200 -48.32 -41.17 -21.27
C GLY A 200 -48.37 -42.20 -22.41
N GLU A 201 -47.67 -41.95 -23.52
CA GLU A 201 -47.57 -42.87 -24.65
C GLU A 201 -46.53 -43.99 -24.44
N ARG A 202 -45.51 -43.78 -23.59
CA ARG A 202 -44.28 -44.62 -23.58
C ARG A 202 -43.95 -45.28 -22.24
N CYS A 203 -44.43 -44.79 -21.10
CA CYS A 203 -44.20 -45.44 -19.82
C CYS A 203 -45.09 -46.69 -19.66
N GLY A 204 -44.46 -47.84 -19.39
CA GLY A 204 -45.07 -49.17 -19.45
C GLY A 204 -44.73 -49.97 -20.72
N ASN A 205 -44.12 -49.34 -21.74
CA ASN A 205 -43.64 -50.00 -22.96
C ASN A 205 -42.14 -49.74 -23.17
N SER A 206 -41.48 -50.65 -23.90
CA SER A 206 -40.12 -50.42 -24.40
C SER A 206 -40.15 -49.41 -25.54
N PHE A 207 -39.36 -48.34 -25.47
CA PHE A 207 -39.24 -47.38 -26.56
C PHE A 207 -37.79 -47.30 -27.08
N GLU A 208 -37.65 -47.19 -28.39
CA GLU A 208 -36.37 -47.07 -29.07
C GLU A 208 -36.06 -45.59 -29.32
N PHE A 209 -34.91 -45.13 -28.83
CA PHE A 209 -34.42 -43.77 -29.04
C PHE A 209 -33.38 -43.78 -30.17
N ASN A 210 -33.66 -43.05 -31.25
CA ASN A 210 -32.83 -42.99 -32.45
C ASN A 210 -32.15 -41.62 -32.57
N LEU A 211 -30.82 -41.61 -32.75
CA LEU A 211 -30.08 -40.40 -33.14
C LEU A 211 -29.96 -40.33 -34.67
N PRO A 212 -29.86 -39.13 -35.27
CA PRO A 212 -29.52 -38.99 -36.68
C PRO A 212 -28.19 -39.69 -36.99
N GLY A 213 -28.25 -40.77 -37.78
CA GLY A 213 -27.07 -41.53 -38.19
C GLY A 213 -26.63 -42.68 -37.26
N GLN A 214 -27.40 -43.04 -36.22
CA GLN A 214 -27.13 -44.24 -35.41
C GLN A 214 -28.35 -45.15 -35.25
N THR A 215 -28.09 -46.45 -35.06
CA THR A 215 -29.12 -47.45 -34.73
C THR A 215 -29.59 -47.29 -33.29
N GLY A 216 -30.90 -47.35 -33.08
CA GLY A 216 -31.54 -47.00 -31.82
C GLY A 216 -31.24 -47.94 -30.65
N LYS A 217 -31.38 -47.40 -29.44
CA LYS A 217 -31.29 -48.14 -28.18
C LYS A 217 -32.65 -48.17 -27.49
N VAL A 218 -33.00 -49.31 -26.91
CA VAL A 218 -34.31 -49.55 -26.29
C VAL A 218 -34.26 -49.35 -24.77
N TYR A 219 -35.19 -48.55 -24.23
CA TYR A 219 -35.31 -48.21 -22.81
C TYR A 219 -36.70 -48.55 -22.24
N ASN A 220 -36.78 -48.83 -20.93
CA ASN A 220 -38.04 -49.05 -20.21
C ASN A 220 -38.23 -47.98 -19.12
N CYS A 221 -39.26 -47.13 -19.23
CA CYS A 221 -39.70 -46.25 -18.15
C CYS A 221 -40.52 -47.05 -17.13
N LYS A 222 -40.10 -47.04 -15.86
CA LYS A 222 -40.69 -47.84 -14.77
C LYS A 222 -41.81 -47.09 -14.05
N GLU A 223 -41.53 -45.87 -13.60
CA GLU A 223 -42.42 -45.06 -12.77
C GLU A 223 -42.17 -43.59 -13.11
N TRP A 224 -43.22 -42.77 -13.11
CA TRP A 224 -43.10 -41.33 -13.24
C TRP A 224 -44.20 -40.60 -12.46
N ARG A 225 -43.93 -39.36 -12.07
CA ARG A 225 -44.89 -38.45 -11.43
C ARG A 225 -44.69 -37.03 -11.92
N VAL A 226 -45.74 -36.23 -11.84
CA VAL A 226 -45.69 -34.78 -12.07
C VAL A 226 -46.47 -34.10 -10.94
N ASP A 227 -45.81 -33.18 -10.25
CA ASP A 227 -46.34 -32.42 -9.11
C ASP A 227 -46.47 -30.94 -9.49
N HIS A 228 -47.64 -30.32 -9.27
CA HIS A 228 -47.83 -28.89 -9.56
C HIS A 228 -47.15 -28.02 -8.51
N LEU A 229 -46.32 -27.06 -8.93
CA LEU A 229 -45.55 -26.19 -8.02
C LEU A 229 -46.16 -24.79 -7.83
N GLY A 230 -47.10 -24.34 -8.68
CA GLY A 230 -47.66 -22.98 -8.67
C GLY A 230 -47.26 -22.14 -9.90
N ASP A 231 -48.02 -21.07 -10.21
CA ASP A 231 -47.80 -20.14 -11.33
C ASP A 231 -47.54 -20.77 -12.71
N GLY A 232 -48.18 -21.92 -12.98
CA GLY A 232 -48.07 -22.65 -14.25
C GLY A 232 -46.89 -23.62 -14.34
N TRP A 233 -46.08 -23.76 -13.29
CA TRP A 233 -44.90 -24.61 -13.29
C TRP A 233 -45.15 -25.98 -12.64
N TRP A 234 -44.49 -27.00 -13.18
CA TRP A 234 -44.67 -28.39 -12.77
C TRP A 234 -43.33 -29.08 -12.54
N ASN A 235 -43.23 -29.84 -11.45
CA ASN A 235 -42.10 -30.72 -11.17
C ASN A 235 -42.36 -32.09 -11.76
N PHE A 236 -41.51 -32.55 -12.66
CA PHE A 236 -41.55 -33.88 -13.24
C PHE A 236 -40.52 -34.78 -12.56
N SER A 237 -40.84 -36.06 -12.33
CA SER A 237 -39.86 -37.10 -11.99
C SER A 237 -40.14 -38.40 -12.74
N ALA A 238 -39.15 -39.05 -13.35
CA ALA A 238 -39.29 -40.40 -13.92
C ALA A 238 -38.08 -41.31 -13.66
N THR A 239 -38.32 -42.61 -13.53
CA THR A 239 -37.31 -43.65 -13.32
C THR A 239 -37.25 -44.60 -14.52
N PHE A 240 -36.05 -44.87 -15.04
CA PHE A 240 -35.85 -45.72 -16.21
C PHE A 240 -34.88 -46.88 -15.90
N LYS A 241 -35.10 -48.02 -16.57
CA LYS A 241 -34.27 -49.25 -16.46
C LYS A 241 -33.77 -49.66 -17.85
N LYS A 242 -32.48 -50.01 -17.95
CA LYS A 242 -31.87 -50.57 -19.16
C LYS A 242 -31.63 -52.07 -19.00
N ASN A 243 -31.96 -52.88 -20.00
CA ASN A 243 -31.72 -54.32 -19.96
C ASN A 243 -30.20 -54.64 -20.11
N ASN A 244 -29.60 -55.18 -19.05
CA ASN A 244 -28.34 -55.96 -19.01
C ASN A 244 -27.10 -55.44 -19.77
N GLN A 245 -26.86 -54.12 -19.79
CA GLN A 245 -25.56 -53.55 -20.17
C GLN A 245 -25.14 -52.49 -19.14
N PRO A 246 -23.84 -52.40 -18.77
CA PRO A 246 -23.35 -51.32 -17.93
C PRO A 246 -23.66 -49.97 -18.59
N PHE A 247 -24.11 -49.00 -17.80
CA PHE A 247 -24.40 -47.66 -18.27
C PHE A 247 -23.09 -47.03 -18.74
N LYS A 248 -22.99 -46.64 -20.01
CA LYS A 248 -21.82 -45.92 -20.54
C LYS A 248 -22.06 -44.41 -20.34
N PRO A 249 -21.02 -43.61 -20.04
CA PRO A 249 -21.09 -42.15 -19.89
C PRO A 249 -21.77 -41.42 -21.07
N THR A 250 -21.84 -42.06 -22.23
CA THR A 250 -22.50 -41.53 -23.44
C THR A 250 -23.99 -41.25 -23.29
N ILE A 251 -24.70 -41.81 -22.31
CA ILE A 251 -26.15 -41.54 -22.14
C ILE A 251 -26.41 -40.21 -21.37
N ALA A 252 -25.47 -39.75 -20.54
CA ALA A 252 -25.53 -38.39 -19.98
C ALA A 252 -25.38 -37.34 -21.12
N LEU A 253 -24.48 -37.61 -22.08
CA LEU A 253 -24.37 -36.89 -23.35
C LEU A 253 -25.69 -36.94 -24.17
N GLU A 254 -26.43 -38.05 -24.12
CA GLU A 254 -27.71 -38.22 -24.85
C GLU A 254 -28.85 -37.35 -24.26
N ILE A 255 -28.81 -36.98 -22.97
CA ILE A 255 -29.76 -36.05 -22.31
C ILE A 255 -29.28 -34.59 -22.40
N GLU A 256 -27.96 -34.36 -22.38
CA GLU A 256 -27.35 -33.05 -22.68
C GLU A 256 -27.74 -32.54 -24.09
N ASN A 257 -27.95 -33.44 -25.05
CA ASN A 257 -28.40 -33.09 -26.40
C ASN A 257 -29.86 -32.63 -26.50
N LEU A 258 -30.67 -32.72 -25.43
CA LEU A 258 -32.02 -32.12 -25.37
C LEU A 258 -31.97 -30.61 -25.04
N PHE A 259 -30.83 -30.12 -24.53
CA PHE A 259 -30.60 -28.71 -24.19
C PHE A 259 -29.32 -28.23 -24.89
N ASP A 260 -29.44 -27.74 -26.13
CA ASP A 260 -28.37 -27.29 -27.06
C ASP A 260 -26.95 -27.20 -26.46
N TYR A 261 -26.33 -28.36 -26.24
CA TYR A 261 -24.93 -28.48 -25.87
C TYR A 261 -24.10 -28.29 -27.13
N TYR A 262 -23.44 -27.14 -27.27
CA TYR A 262 -22.38 -26.98 -28.27
C TYR A 262 -21.13 -27.70 -27.76
N GLY A 263 -21.09 -29.02 -27.99
CA GLY A 263 -19.90 -29.84 -27.76
C GLY A 263 -18.75 -29.57 -28.73
N ASP A 264 -18.98 -28.71 -29.73
CA ASP A 264 -17.96 -28.32 -30.67
C ASP A 264 -17.29 -26.99 -30.24
N ARG A 265 -16.07 -27.13 -29.73
CA ARG A 265 -15.16 -26.01 -29.41
C ARG A 265 -15.04 -25.03 -30.58
N GLU A 266 -15.10 -25.49 -31.82
CA GLU A 266 -15.01 -24.63 -33.00
C GLU A 266 -16.21 -23.69 -33.12
N SER A 267 -17.42 -24.20 -32.87
CA SER A 267 -18.66 -23.38 -32.81
C SER A 267 -18.61 -22.30 -31.73
N VAL A 268 -18.06 -22.62 -30.55
CA VAL A 268 -17.86 -21.66 -29.45
C VAL A 268 -16.85 -20.57 -29.82
N VAL A 269 -15.70 -20.99 -30.35
CA VAL A 269 -14.63 -20.09 -30.82
C VAL A 269 -15.20 -19.15 -31.88
N ASN A 270 -15.92 -19.69 -32.85
CA ASN A 270 -16.52 -18.93 -33.93
C ASN A 270 -17.58 -17.94 -33.43
N ALA A 271 -18.43 -18.33 -32.48
CA ALA A 271 -19.45 -17.44 -31.92
C ALA A 271 -18.84 -16.27 -31.13
N ILE A 272 -17.82 -16.53 -30.30
CA ILE A 272 -17.13 -15.48 -29.54
C ILE A 272 -16.34 -14.57 -30.48
N ALA A 273 -15.59 -15.14 -31.42
CA ALA A 273 -14.83 -14.37 -32.41
C ALA A 273 -15.76 -13.49 -33.29
N ALA A 274 -16.92 -14.02 -33.71
CA ALA A 274 -17.91 -13.26 -34.49
C ALA A 274 -18.57 -12.12 -33.69
N SER A 275 -18.60 -12.22 -32.37
CA SER A 275 -19.20 -11.20 -31.50
C SER A 275 -18.32 -9.96 -31.26
N MET A 276 -17.07 -9.97 -31.74
CA MET A 276 -16.14 -8.84 -31.73
C MET A 276 -15.55 -8.64 -33.14
N PRO A 277 -16.38 -8.19 -34.11
CA PRO A 277 -16.01 -8.17 -35.52
C PRO A 277 -14.91 -7.15 -35.82
N ASP A 278 -13.93 -7.53 -36.66
CA ASP A 278 -12.83 -6.66 -37.06
C ASP A 278 -13.32 -5.33 -37.66
N GLN A 279 -14.39 -5.38 -38.45
CA GLN A 279 -14.97 -4.19 -39.07
C GLN A 279 -15.38 -3.14 -38.04
N GLN A 280 -15.97 -3.55 -36.91
CA GLN A 280 -16.39 -2.63 -35.85
C GLN A 280 -15.18 -2.11 -35.07
N ILE A 281 -14.21 -2.97 -34.79
CA ILE A 281 -12.95 -2.59 -34.14
C ILE A 281 -12.18 -1.56 -34.99
N ASP A 282 -12.10 -1.77 -36.30
CA ASP A 282 -11.48 -0.84 -37.25
C ASP A 282 -12.25 0.48 -37.34
N GLN A 283 -13.59 0.42 -37.34
CA GLN A 283 -14.43 1.61 -37.27
C GLN A 283 -14.14 2.42 -36.01
N PHE A 284 -14.08 1.79 -34.83
CA PHE A 284 -13.80 2.48 -33.58
C PHE A 284 -12.47 3.21 -33.64
N LEU A 285 -11.40 2.55 -34.07
CA LEU A 285 -10.08 3.19 -34.20
C LEU A 285 -10.12 4.34 -35.22
N GLN A 286 -10.70 4.14 -36.39
CA GLN A 286 -10.76 5.18 -37.42
C GLN A 286 -11.57 6.41 -36.97
N GLU A 287 -12.74 6.21 -36.37
CA GLU A 287 -13.61 7.31 -35.95
C GLU A 287 -13.10 8.00 -34.67
N SER A 288 -12.38 7.29 -33.79
CA SER A 288 -11.65 7.91 -32.65
C SER A 288 -10.55 8.86 -33.15
N LEU A 289 -9.78 8.44 -34.17
CA LEU A 289 -8.78 9.30 -34.80
C LEU A 289 -9.42 10.56 -35.42
N GLU A 290 -10.55 10.40 -36.09
CA GLU A 290 -11.31 11.52 -36.64
C GLU A 290 -11.83 12.46 -35.54
N TRP A 291 -12.28 11.92 -34.40
CA TRP A 291 -12.71 12.71 -33.25
C TRP A 291 -11.56 13.50 -32.64
N LEU A 292 -10.42 12.85 -32.39
CA LEU A 292 -9.20 13.50 -31.90
C LEU A 292 -8.75 14.63 -32.84
N ASN A 293 -8.71 14.38 -34.15
CA ASN A 293 -8.36 15.41 -35.13
C ASN A 293 -9.37 16.56 -35.18
N ARG A 294 -10.67 16.27 -35.08
CA ARG A 294 -11.75 17.29 -35.07
C ARG A 294 -11.63 18.24 -33.88
N TYR A 295 -11.28 17.71 -32.71
CA TYR A 295 -11.15 18.47 -31.47
C TYR A 295 -9.70 18.82 -31.10
N THR A 296 -8.76 18.64 -32.04
CA THR A 296 -7.44 19.25 -31.99
C THR A 296 -7.55 20.67 -32.54
N ARG A 297 -7.81 21.65 -31.68
CA ARG A 297 -8.13 23.03 -32.07
C ARG A 297 -7.86 24.03 -30.95
N GLN A 298 -7.88 25.31 -31.28
CA GLN A 298 -7.68 26.39 -30.30
C GLN A 298 -8.93 26.71 -29.46
N GLU A 299 -10.12 26.49 -30.03
CA GLU A 299 -11.39 26.95 -29.45
C GLU A 299 -12.04 25.85 -28.58
N TYR A 300 -12.57 26.25 -27.42
CA TYR A 300 -13.37 25.38 -26.56
C TYR A 300 -14.67 24.94 -27.26
N PRO A 301 -15.14 23.69 -27.08
CA PRO A 301 -14.46 22.60 -26.38
C PRO A 301 -13.36 21.98 -27.25
N LEU A 302 -12.26 21.54 -26.63
CA LEU A 302 -11.13 20.92 -27.32
C LEU A 302 -10.63 19.72 -26.51
N VAL A 303 -10.11 18.70 -27.20
CA VAL A 303 -9.42 17.57 -26.56
C VAL A 303 -7.90 17.79 -26.59
N MET A 304 -7.39 18.38 -27.66
CA MET A 304 -6.01 18.80 -27.79
C MET A 304 -5.95 20.22 -28.35
N ASN A 305 -4.94 20.99 -27.96
CA ASN A 305 -4.68 22.28 -28.60
C ASN A 305 -3.81 22.12 -29.86
N PRO A 306 -3.52 23.20 -30.62
CA PRO A 306 -2.70 23.11 -31.84
C PRO A 306 -1.26 22.64 -31.62
N GLN A 307 -0.77 22.62 -30.38
CA GLN A 307 0.52 22.06 -29.98
C GLN A 307 0.43 20.58 -29.58
N TYR A 308 -0.72 19.93 -29.79
CA TYR A 308 -0.98 18.53 -29.46
C TYR A 308 -0.85 18.23 -27.97
N LEU A 309 -1.11 19.23 -27.13
CA LEU A 309 -1.22 19.07 -25.68
C LEU A 309 -2.65 18.68 -25.34
N ILE A 310 -2.82 17.58 -24.61
CA ILE A 310 -4.12 17.00 -24.25
C ILE A 310 -4.69 17.59 -22.96
N VAL A 311 -5.96 18.01 -22.97
CA VAL A 311 -6.64 18.49 -21.76
C VAL A 311 -7.05 17.33 -20.86
N ASN A 312 -7.16 17.60 -19.55
CA ASN A 312 -7.77 16.64 -18.64
C ASN A 312 -9.23 16.34 -19.02
N SER A 313 -10.06 17.39 -19.04
CA SER A 313 -11.50 17.30 -19.24
C SER A 313 -11.90 18.01 -20.53
N PHE A 314 -12.73 17.41 -21.37
CA PHE A 314 -13.27 18.06 -22.57
C PHE A 314 -14.26 19.19 -22.23
N HIS A 315 -15.00 19.02 -21.14
CA HIS A 315 -15.91 19.99 -20.54
C HIS A 315 -15.20 20.88 -19.50
N THR A 316 -15.90 21.86 -18.93
CA THR A 316 -15.34 22.76 -17.90
C THR A 316 -15.69 22.25 -16.51
N THR A 317 -14.74 21.60 -15.86
CA THR A 317 -14.86 21.14 -14.48
C THR A 317 -13.55 21.36 -13.74
N LEU A 318 -13.61 21.67 -12.45
CA LEU A 318 -12.42 21.79 -11.61
C LEU A 318 -11.80 20.40 -11.42
N GLY A 319 -10.48 20.30 -11.53
CA GLY A 319 -9.77 19.07 -11.23
C GLY A 319 -9.77 18.76 -9.74
N ARG A 320 -10.16 17.54 -9.38
CA ARG A 320 -10.19 17.03 -7.99
C ARG A 320 -10.88 18.01 -7.02
N GLY A 321 -12.10 18.43 -7.34
CA GLY A 321 -12.91 19.28 -6.47
C GLY A 321 -12.44 20.74 -6.32
N GLY A 322 -11.39 21.17 -7.02
CA GLY A 322 -10.83 22.53 -6.88
C GLY A 322 -9.31 22.60 -6.79
N TYR A 323 -8.66 21.44 -6.65
CA TYR A 323 -7.21 21.33 -6.51
C TYR A 323 -6.46 21.93 -7.71
N PHE A 324 -6.92 21.71 -8.95
CA PHE A 324 -6.35 22.36 -10.15
C PHE A 324 -7.43 22.90 -11.12
N PRO A 325 -7.11 23.90 -11.97
CA PRO A 325 -8.11 24.58 -12.80
C PRO A 325 -8.64 23.70 -13.95
N PRO A 326 -9.81 24.04 -14.53
CA PRO A 326 -10.43 23.27 -15.62
C PRO A 326 -9.64 23.24 -16.93
N SER A 327 -8.66 24.14 -17.05
CA SER A 327 -7.82 24.30 -18.23
C SER A 327 -6.57 23.41 -18.22
N ALA A 328 -6.35 22.65 -17.14
CA ALA A 328 -5.16 21.83 -16.94
C ALA A 328 -5.10 20.62 -17.88
N GLY A 329 -3.87 20.27 -18.28
CA GLY A 329 -3.51 19.02 -18.93
C GLY A 329 -2.45 18.28 -18.11
N PRO A 330 -2.70 17.01 -17.75
CA PRO A 330 -1.74 16.19 -17.04
C PRO A 330 -0.73 15.54 -18.00
N SER A 331 0.54 15.44 -17.60
CA SER A 331 1.58 14.73 -18.36
C SER A 331 1.27 13.24 -18.48
N GLU A 332 0.58 12.67 -17.50
CA GLU A 332 -0.01 11.33 -17.52
C GLU A 332 -0.86 11.10 -18.76
N GLY A 333 -1.83 11.99 -19.02
CA GLY A 333 -2.68 11.93 -20.20
C GLY A 333 -1.89 12.09 -21.49
N GLN A 334 -0.87 12.96 -21.49
CA GLN A 334 0.00 13.18 -22.64
C GLN A 334 0.82 11.93 -22.99
N SER A 335 1.35 11.22 -22.00
CA SER A 335 2.12 9.99 -22.21
C SER A 335 1.26 8.86 -22.74
N VAL A 336 0.03 8.72 -22.21
CA VAL A 336 -0.91 7.68 -22.66
C VAL A 336 -1.36 7.92 -24.09
N ILE A 337 -1.66 9.16 -24.54
CA ILE A 337 -2.08 9.38 -25.94
C ILE A 337 -0.95 9.10 -26.95
N ALA A 338 0.30 9.43 -26.61
CA ALA A 338 1.45 9.08 -27.45
C ALA A 338 1.62 7.57 -27.58
N ARG A 339 1.47 6.83 -26.47
CA ARG A 339 1.50 5.37 -26.43
C ARG A 339 0.33 4.75 -27.21
N ALA A 340 -0.89 5.24 -26.99
CA ALA A 340 -2.10 4.79 -27.66
C ALA A 340 -2.00 4.92 -29.19
N ALA A 341 -1.51 6.06 -29.67
CA ALA A 341 -1.33 6.30 -31.10
C ALA A 341 -0.27 5.35 -31.71
N CYS A 342 0.82 5.04 -31.00
CA CYS A 342 1.79 4.01 -31.42
C CYS A 342 1.14 2.62 -31.54
N LEU A 343 0.36 2.21 -30.53
CA LEU A 343 -0.32 0.90 -30.51
C LEU A 343 -1.39 0.80 -31.60
N ALA A 344 -2.15 1.87 -31.82
CA ALA A 344 -3.14 1.94 -32.89
C ALA A 344 -2.48 1.88 -34.29
N TYR A 345 -1.32 2.51 -34.49
CA TYR A 345 -0.54 2.35 -35.71
C TYR A 345 -0.11 0.90 -35.92
N GLN A 346 0.41 0.24 -34.88
CA GLN A 346 0.80 -1.17 -34.96
C GLN A 346 -0.38 -2.09 -35.29
N ALA A 347 -1.57 -1.78 -34.78
CA ALA A 347 -2.77 -2.57 -34.99
C ALA A 347 -3.41 -2.37 -36.38
N THR A 348 -3.30 -1.17 -36.96
CA THR A 348 -4.03 -0.78 -38.18
C THR A 348 -3.16 -0.56 -39.41
N GLY A 349 -1.88 -0.21 -39.22
CA GLY A 349 -1.00 0.28 -40.28
C GLY A 349 -1.32 1.70 -40.78
N ASN A 350 -2.31 2.40 -40.21
CA ASN A 350 -2.70 3.74 -40.65
C ASN A 350 -1.67 4.80 -40.22
N THR A 351 -1.01 5.43 -41.20
CA THR A 351 0.08 6.40 -40.98
C THR A 351 -0.32 7.69 -40.26
N ASP A 352 -1.62 8.00 -40.20
CA ASP A 352 -2.10 9.15 -39.44
C ASP A 352 -1.93 8.93 -37.93
N TRP A 353 -2.01 7.68 -37.46
CA TRP A 353 -1.74 7.34 -36.07
C TRP A 353 -0.29 7.58 -35.67
N ILE A 354 0.69 7.13 -36.47
CA ILE A 354 2.10 7.40 -36.16
C ILE A 354 2.42 8.90 -36.26
N THR A 355 1.75 9.64 -37.16
CA THR A 355 1.87 11.10 -37.22
C THR A 355 1.36 11.76 -35.93
N LEU A 356 0.21 11.32 -35.41
CA LEU A 356 -0.32 11.78 -34.13
C LEU A 356 0.61 11.40 -32.96
N ALA A 357 1.16 10.18 -32.97
CA ALA A 357 2.08 9.70 -31.95
C ALA A 357 3.35 10.56 -31.88
N VAL A 358 3.97 10.89 -33.02
CA VAL A 358 5.15 11.76 -33.06
C VAL A 358 4.82 13.15 -32.54
N ARG A 359 3.68 13.74 -32.96
CA ARG A 359 3.27 15.07 -32.51
C ARG A 359 2.98 15.15 -31.01
N THR A 360 2.31 14.16 -30.47
CA THR A 360 2.01 14.07 -29.02
C THR A 360 3.26 13.72 -28.20
N GLY A 361 4.17 12.90 -28.71
CA GLY A 361 5.47 12.62 -28.11
C GLY A 361 6.40 13.84 -28.09
N ASP A 362 6.44 14.60 -29.19
CA ASP A 362 7.16 15.88 -29.24
C ASP A 362 6.53 16.91 -28.30
N ALA A 363 5.20 16.94 -28.17
CA ALA A 363 4.51 17.81 -27.22
C ALA A 363 4.89 17.48 -25.77
N LEU A 364 4.99 16.19 -25.42
CA LEU A 364 5.48 15.73 -24.12
C LEU A 364 6.91 16.25 -23.84
N LEU A 365 7.83 16.01 -24.77
CA LEU A 365 9.23 16.40 -24.63
C LEU A 365 9.44 17.91 -24.52
N ASN A 366 8.72 18.68 -25.32
CA ASN A 366 8.99 20.11 -25.47
C ASN A 366 8.27 20.99 -24.43
N ASN A 367 7.23 20.49 -23.76
CA ASN A 367 6.38 21.33 -22.92
C ASN A 367 6.30 20.90 -21.46
N TYR A 368 6.51 19.61 -21.13
CA TYR A 368 6.42 19.13 -19.74
C TYR A 368 7.76 19.05 -19.01
N PHE A 369 8.88 18.89 -19.73
CA PHE A 369 10.21 18.89 -19.14
C PHE A 369 10.72 20.32 -18.92
N VAL A 370 10.66 20.79 -17.67
CA VAL A 370 11.11 22.14 -17.26
C VAL A 370 12.59 22.34 -17.57
N VAL A 371 13.40 21.33 -17.26
CA VAL A 371 14.78 21.22 -17.72
C VAL A 371 14.78 20.29 -18.93
N PRO A 372 15.14 20.76 -20.14
CA PRO A 372 15.12 19.93 -21.32
C PRO A 372 16.03 18.70 -21.21
N ILE A 373 15.65 17.62 -21.89
CA ILE A 373 16.50 16.44 -22.02
C ILE A 373 17.62 16.73 -23.05
N PRO A 374 18.91 16.60 -22.69
CA PRO A 374 20.02 16.80 -23.62
C PRO A 374 20.01 15.81 -24.81
N GLN A 375 20.45 16.27 -25.98
CA GLN A 375 20.51 15.45 -27.20
C GLN A 375 21.49 14.26 -27.09
N ASN A 376 22.44 14.28 -26.16
CA ASN A 376 23.37 13.17 -25.92
C ASN A 376 23.36 12.77 -24.44
N TRP A 377 22.18 12.77 -23.82
CA TRP A 377 22.03 12.53 -22.37
C TRP A 377 22.81 11.30 -21.89
N GLN A 378 23.54 11.47 -20.80
CA GLN A 378 24.24 10.44 -20.03
C GLN A 378 23.81 10.53 -18.56
N PRO A 379 23.98 9.47 -17.74
CA PRO A 379 23.66 9.52 -16.31
C PRO A 379 24.32 10.68 -15.54
N SER A 380 25.51 11.13 -15.96
CA SER A 380 26.19 12.28 -15.36
C SER A 380 25.47 13.61 -15.56
N ASP A 381 24.52 13.70 -16.51
CA ASP A 381 23.71 14.89 -16.73
C ASP A 381 22.55 14.99 -15.72
N GLY A 382 22.36 13.99 -14.86
CA GLY A 382 21.34 13.94 -13.83
C GLY A 382 19.94 13.53 -14.32
N ILE A 383 18.98 13.52 -13.39
CA ILE A 383 17.58 13.17 -13.66
C ILE A 383 16.83 14.30 -14.38
N ARG A 384 15.74 13.96 -15.08
CA ARG A 384 14.79 14.93 -15.66
C ARG A 384 13.38 14.47 -15.35
N VAL A 385 12.60 15.35 -14.74
CA VAL A 385 11.21 15.05 -14.37
C VAL A 385 10.26 15.81 -15.29
N PRO A 386 9.33 15.12 -15.99
CA PRO A 386 8.23 15.80 -16.62
C PRO A 386 7.32 16.35 -15.52
N HIS A 387 7.13 17.67 -15.50
CA HIS A 387 6.18 18.26 -14.59
C HIS A 387 4.77 17.75 -14.90
N TRP A 388 3.92 17.59 -13.89
CA TRP A 388 2.61 16.98 -14.07
C TRP A 388 1.57 17.87 -14.74
N LEU A 389 1.61 19.21 -14.59
CA LEU A 389 0.51 20.05 -15.04
C LEU A 389 0.92 21.21 -15.96
N ILE A 390 0.20 21.34 -17.07
CA ILE A 390 0.30 22.47 -18.00
C ILE A 390 -1.06 23.10 -18.24
N ASN A 391 -1.11 24.41 -18.45
CA ASN A 391 -2.33 25.10 -18.84
C ASN A 391 -2.59 24.96 -20.35
N ILE A 392 -3.79 24.57 -20.81
CA ILE A 392 -4.04 24.25 -22.22
C ILE A 392 -5.20 25.04 -22.82
N LYS A 393 -6.32 25.23 -22.10
CA LYS A 393 -7.55 25.80 -22.68
C LYS A 393 -7.55 27.32 -22.74
N GLU A 394 -7.29 27.96 -21.60
CA GLU A 394 -7.43 29.40 -21.44
C GLU A 394 -6.51 29.95 -20.34
N PRO A 395 -6.07 31.22 -20.41
CA PRO A 395 -5.30 31.83 -19.34
C PRO A 395 -6.12 31.96 -18.05
N PHE A 396 -5.48 31.78 -16.89
CA PHE A 396 -6.10 32.01 -15.58
C PHE A 396 -5.16 32.75 -14.64
N THR A 397 -5.72 33.47 -13.66
CA THR A 397 -4.95 34.18 -12.64
C THR A 397 -4.54 33.23 -11.52
N SER A 398 -3.24 33.22 -11.18
CA SER A 398 -2.72 32.40 -10.09
C SER A 398 -3.27 32.86 -8.72
N LYS A 399 -3.35 31.92 -7.77
CA LYS A 399 -3.74 32.17 -6.39
C LYS A 399 -2.51 32.66 -5.61
N GLY A 400 -2.65 33.73 -4.84
CA GLY A 400 -1.60 34.34 -4.02
C GLY A 400 -0.99 35.60 -4.65
N ALA A 401 -0.75 36.62 -3.82
CA ALA A 401 -0.09 37.85 -4.25
C ALA A 401 1.33 37.56 -4.76
N ALA A 402 1.75 38.25 -5.82
CA ALA A 402 3.14 38.21 -6.29
C ALA A 402 4.06 38.69 -5.16
N SER A 403 4.65 37.72 -4.44
CA SER A 403 5.56 37.99 -3.32
C SER A 403 6.73 38.86 -3.78
N THR A 404 7.03 39.92 -3.01
CA THR A 404 8.26 40.71 -3.15
C THR A 404 9.48 40.02 -2.51
N THR A 405 9.33 38.82 -1.89
CA THR A 405 10.33 38.16 -1.04
C THR A 405 10.78 36.75 -1.51
N GLY A 406 10.33 36.25 -2.66
CA GLY A 406 11.13 35.31 -3.48
C GLY A 406 10.73 33.83 -3.51
N ASP A 407 9.88 33.31 -2.61
CA ASP A 407 9.46 31.89 -2.62
C ASP A 407 7.94 31.69 -2.86
N PRO A 408 7.54 31.06 -3.98
CA PRO A 408 6.15 30.72 -4.27
C PRO A 408 5.44 29.80 -3.27
N LEU A 409 6.17 29.00 -2.46
CA LEU A 409 5.54 28.17 -1.42
C LEU A 409 5.00 28.95 -0.23
N ASN A 410 5.44 30.19 -0.05
CA ASN A 410 5.02 31.07 1.05
C ASN A 410 4.11 32.20 0.55
N MET A 411 3.50 32.02 -0.64
CA MET A 411 2.48 32.92 -1.15
C MET A 411 1.20 32.78 -0.31
N GLY A 412 0.50 33.90 -0.11
CA GLY A 412 -0.72 33.97 0.71
C GLY A 412 -0.75 35.21 1.58
N HIS A 413 -1.87 35.39 2.26
CA HIS A 413 -2.07 36.40 3.29
C HIS A 413 -2.09 35.71 4.65
N PHE A 414 -1.26 36.20 5.57
CA PHE A 414 -1.06 35.60 6.88
C PHE A 414 -1.42 36.61 7.97
N ASP A 415 -1.95 36.10 9.08
CA ASP A 415 -2.16 36.82 10.34
C ASP A 415 -3.10 38.04 10.24
N LEU A 416 -3.98 38.07 9.24
CA LEU A 416 -5.03 39.10 9.16
C LEU A 416 -6.01 38.93 10.31
N VAL A 417 -6.06 39.91 11.22
CA VAL A 417 -6.97 39.90 12.37
C VAL A 417 -8.35 40.38 11.93
N LEU A 418 -9.35 39.51 12.03
CA LEU A 418 -10.75 39.81 11.76
C LEU A 418 -11.59 39.69 13.04
N ASN A 419 -12.65 40.51 13.14
CA ASN A 419 -13.63 40.40 14.22
C ASN A 419 -14.84 39.60 13.75
N PHE A 420 -15.04 38.42 14.32
CA PHE A 420 -16.17 37.54 14.02
C PHE A 420 -17.35 37.86 14.92
N VAL A 421 -18.56 37.80 14.36
CA VAL A 421 -19.82 37.94 15.10
C VAL A 421 -20.68 36.73 14.78
N ASN A 422 -20.96 35.91 15.80
CA ASN A 422 -21.71 34.65 15.66
C ASN A 422 -21.18 33.75 14.52
N GLY A 423 -19.85 33.63 14.41
CA GLY A 423 -19.17 32.80 13.41
C GLY A 423 -19.01 33.44 12.03
N VAL A 424 -19.44 34.70 11.82
CA VAL A 424 -19.37 35.36 10.50
C VAL A 424 -18.40 36.55 10.52
N SER A 425 -17.59 36.68 9.48
CA SER A 425 -16.73 37.85 9.23
C SER A 425 -16.50 38.11 7.74
N PHE A 426 -15.83 39.21 7.41
CA PHE A 426 -15.53 39.65 6.04
C PHE A 426 -14.09 40.17 5.92
N ILE A 427 -13.39 39.71 4.89
CA ILE A 427 -12.15 40.32 4.41
C ILE A 427 -12.52 41.60 3.64
N GLN A 428 -11.84 42.72 3.94
CA GLN A 428 -12.15 44.01 3.34
C GLN A 428 -11.79 44.06 1.86
N HIS A 429 -12.55 44.84 1.09
CA HIS A 429 -12.28 45.06 -0.32
C HIS A 429 -11.08 46.00 -0.52
N GLY A 430 -10.34 45.79 -1.61
CA GLY A 430 -9.21 46.62 -2.02
C GLY A 430 -7.91 46.31 -1.28
N SER A 431 -6.83 46.99 -1.69
CA SER A 431 -5.51 46.78 -1.11
C SER A 431 -5.45 47.20 0.36
N PRO A 432 -4.77 46.43 1.25
CA PRO A 432 -3.94 45.26 0.94
C PRO A 432 -4.64 43.89 1.06
N ASP A 433 -5.94 43.86 1.39
CA ASP A 433 -6.63 42.61 1.79
C ASP A 433 -7.36 41.90 0.63
N PHE A 434 -7.83 42.65 -0.36
CA PHE A 434 -8.38 42.12 -1.62
C PHE A 434 -9.52 41.09 -1.43
N GLY A 435 -10.43 41.32 -0.49
CA GLY A 435 -11.54 40.42 -0.19
C GLY A 435 -12.45 40.12 -1.40
N GLU A 436 -12.59 41.06 -2.34
CA GLU A 436 -13.31 40.88 -3.60
C GLU A 436 -12.69 39.83 -4.53
N PHE A 437 -11.41 39.50 -4.31
CA PHE A 437 -10.64 38.52 -5.06
C PHE A 437 -10.30 37.27 -4.23
N LEU A 438 -10.96 37.05 -3.08
CA LEU A 438 -10.75 35.87 -2.23
C LEU A 438 -10.83 34.58 -3.05
N ALA A 439 -9.81 33.72 -2.97
CA ALA A 439 -9.75 32.41 -3.63
C ALA A 439 -10.03 31.28 -2.63
N ASN A 440 -9.13 31.08 -1.66
CA ASN A 440 -9.23 30.03 -0.64
C ASN A 440 -9.02 30.61 0.77
N VAL A 441 -9.72 30.04 1.76
CA VAL A 441 -9.43 30.26 3.19
C VAL A 441 -8.92 28.95 3.77
N TYR A 442 -7.69 28.96 4.28
CA TYR A 442 -7.03 27.75 4.76
C TYR A 442 -7.19 27.55 6.27
N LYS A 443 -7.24 28.66 7.02
CA LYS A 443 -7.20 28.58 8.48
C LYS A 443 -7.80 29.82 9.14
N VAL A 444 -8.47 29.60 10.26
CA VAL A 444 -8.84 30.62 11.25
C VAL A 444 -8.34 30.17 12.60
N TYR A 445 -7.65 31.02 13.35
CA TYR A 445 -7.04 30.63 14.63
C TYR A 445 -6.99 31.80 15.62
N ASP A 446 -6.72 31.51 16.89
CA ASP A 446 -6.81 32.50 17.98
C ASP A 446 -5.86 33.70 17.74
N ALA A 447 -6.32 34.92 18.06
CA ALA A 447 -5.55 36.14 17.84
C ALA A 447 -4.23 36.20 18.63
N SER A 448 -4.13 35.48 19.75
CA SER A 448 -2.90 35.39 20.56
C SER A 448 -1.90 34.33 20.08
N ASP A 449 -2.32 33.42 19.21
CA ASP A 449 -1.48 32.34 18.70
C ASP A 449 -0.69 32.78 17.45
N ARG A 450 0.16 31.90 16.93
CA ARG A 450 0.97 32.09 15.73
C ARG A 450 1.12 30.78 14.95
N LEU A 451 1.42 30.90 13.66
CA LEU A 451 1.81 29.76 12.84
C LEU A 451 3.20 29.23 13.24
N LEU A 452 3.40 27.92 13.13
CA LEU A 452 4.68 27.27 13.42
C LEU A 452 5.75 27.65 12.37
N TRP A 453 5.33 27.81 11.11
CA TRP A 453 6.12 28.39 10.01
C TRP A 453 5.21 29.12 9.02
N GLN A 454 5.77 29.98 8.16
CA GLN A 454 4.96 30.80 7.25
C GLN A 454 4.54 30.01 5.99
N ASN A 455 3.48 29.21 6.09
CA ASN A 455 2.84 28.51 4.96
C ASN A 455 1.35 28.34 5.23
N VAL A 456 0.52 28.28 4.19
CA VAL A 456 -0.95 28.20 4.35
C VAL A 456 -1.43 26.94 5.07
N TYR A 457 -0.68 25.83 4.99
CA TYR A 457 -0.96 24.58 5.68
C TYR A 457 -0.27 24.44 7.05
N SER A 458 0.61 25.38 7.44
CA SER A 458 1.38 25.28 8.69
C SER A 458 0.49 25.16 9.93
N PRO A 459 0.76 24.23 10.87
CA PRO A 459 0.02 24.13 12.12
C PRO A 459 0.26 25.37 12.99
N THR A 460 -0.62 25.55 13.97
CA THR A 460 -0.55 26.60 15.00
C THR A 460 0.30 26.12 16.19
N VAL A 461 0.88 27.06 16.94
CA VAL A 461 1.82 26.73 18.03
C VAL A 461 1.11 26.30 19.31
N SER A 462 -0.05 26.87 19.65
CA SER A 462 -0.65 26.70 20.98
C SER A 462 -2.11 26.27 20.99
N THR A 463 -2.86 26.50 19.91
CA THR A 463 -4.31 26.27 19.86
C THR A 463 -4.69 25.49 18.61
N THR A 464 -5.76 24.71 18.66
CA THR A 464 -6.33 24.09 17.45
C THR A 464 -7.06 25.15 16.62
N PRO A 465 -6.92 25.14 15.28
CA PRO A 465 -7.68 26.05 14.42
C PRO A 465 -9.20 25.95 14.61
N VAL A 466 -9.88 27.09 14.43
CA VAL A 466 -11.34 27.17 14.47
C VAL A 466 -11.91 26.62 13.15
N PRO A 467 -12.82 25.62 13.17
CA PRO A 467 -13.35 25.02 11.96
C PRO A 467 -14.11 26.02 11.06
N ILE A 468 -13.81 25.97 9.76
CA ILE A 468 -14.47 26.77 8.73
C ILE A 468 -15.64 25.97 8.16
N ASP A 469 -16.81 26.59 8.01
CA ASP A 469 -17.95 25.98 7.31
C ASP A 469 -17.84 26.26 5.81
N TYR A 470 -17.82 27.54 5.43
CA TYR A 470 -17.61 27.98 4.06
C TYR A 470 -17.04 29.40 3.96
N TRP A 471 -16.50 29.72 2.79
CA TRP A 471 -16.21 31.09 2.37
C TRP A 471 -16.85 31.38 1.01
N VAL A 472 -16.93 32.66 0.65
CA VAL A 472 -17.52 33.09 -0.62
C VAL A 472 -16.44 33.62 -1.55
N THR A 473 -16.39 33.06 -2.77
CA THR A 473 -15.42 33.42 -3.82
C THR A 473 -16.12 33.70 -5.15
N ASN A 474 -15.52 34.55 -5.98
CA ASN A 474 -15.81 34.64 -7.41
C ASN A 474 -14.82 33.71 -8.14
N VAL A 475 -15.26 32.50 -8.47
CA VAL A 475 -14.38 31.40 -8.92
C VAL A 475 -13.64 31.83 -10.18
N MET A 476 -12.30 31.79 -10.16
CA MET A 476 -11.44 32.23 -11.27
C MET A 476 -11.73 33.64 -11.83
N LEU A 477 -12.50 34.46 -11.12
CA LEU A 477 -13.02 35.76 -11.56
C LEU A 477 -13.90 35.71 -12.82
N ASP A 478 -14.56 34.57 -13.07
CA ASP A 478 -15.42 34.35 -14.24
C ASP A 478 -16.85 34.90 -14.09
N GLY A 479 -17.20 35.40 -12.90
CA GLY A 479 -18.53 35.91 -12.55
C GLY A 479 -19.41 34.91 -11.79
N VAL A 480 -18.94 33.68 -11.57
CA VAL A 480 -19.62 32.67 -10.77
C VAL A 480 -19.26 32.85 -9.29
N ILE A 481 -20.16 33.50 -8.55
CA ILE A 481 -20.05 33.65 -7.11
C ILE A 481 -20.60 32.40 -6.42
N SER A 482 -19.76 31.73 -5.64
CA SER A 482 -20.10 30.47 -4.98
C SER A 482 -19.62 30.39 -3.54
N ARG A 483 -20.33 29.59 -2.73
CA ARG A 483 -19.84 29.10 -1.45
C ARG A 483 -18.89 27.94 -1.72
N GLN A 484 -17.69 28.04 -1.17
CA GLN A 484 -16.68 26.99 -1.13
C GLN A 484 -16.62 26.46 0.30
N TYR A 485 -16.67 25.16 0.48
CA TYR A 485 -16.70 24.53 1.78
C TYR A 485 -15.30 24.04 2.19
N GLY A 486 -15.02 24.00 3.49
CA GLY A 486 -13.71 23.53 4.00
C GLY A 486 -13.36 22.10 3.61
N ASP A 487 -14.36 21.30 3.25
CA ASP A 487 -14.28 19.91 2.80
C ASP A 487 -14.42 19.75 1.28
N SER A 488 -14.57 20.82 0.49
CA SER A 488 -14.85 20.72 -0.96
C SER A 488 -13.76 19.99 -1.76
N GLU A 489 -12.51 20.00 -1.29
CA GLU A 489 -11.39 19.32 -1.93
C GLU A 489 -11.17 17.87 -1.39
N SER A 490 -11.97 17.43 -0.42
CA SER A 490 -11.94 16.07 0.17
C SER A 490 -12.88 15.09 -0.56
N PRO A 491 -12.61 13.77 -0.53
CA PRO A 491 -13.55 12.75 -1.03
C PRO A 491 -14.92 12.86 -0.38
N GLY A 492 -15.97 12.80 -1.21
CA GLY A 492 -17.35 12.94 -0.74
C GLY A 492 -17.67 14.33 -0.14
N GLY A 493 -16.76 15.29 -0.27
CA GLY A 493 -16.90 16.66 0.22
C GLY A 493 -18.04 17.42 -0.46
N ARG A 494 -18.52 18.48 0.20
CA ARG A 494 -19.60 19.31 -0.33
C ARG A 494 -19.18 20.05 -1.61
N ALA A 495 -19.94 19.86 -2.68
CA ALA A 495 -19.74 20.58 -3.93
C ALA A 495 -19.98 22.09 -3.77
N PRO A 496 -19.19 22.95 -4.44
CA PRO A 496 -19.43 24.39 -4.44
C PRO A 496 -20.84 24.76 -4.91
N THR A 497 -21.48 25.71 -4.23
CA THR A 497 -22.87 26.12 -4.54
C THR A 497 -22.95 27.60 -4.91
N PRO A 498 -23.57 27.98 -6.04
CA PRO A 498 -23.80 29.39 -6.39
C PRO A 498 -24.52 30.17 -5.27
N THR A 499 -24.14 31.43 -5.06
CA THR A 499 -24.73 32.29 -4.03
C THR A 499 -24.78 33.76 -4.47
N SER A 500 -25.62 34.55 -3.78
CA SER A 500 -25.68 36.02 -3.93
C SER A 500 -24.92 36.77 -2.83
N GLU A 501 -24.32 36.05 -1.89
CA GLU A 501 -23.45 36.63 -0.87
C GLU A 501 -22.20 37.23 -1.50
N PRO A 502 -21.63 38.31 -0.95
CA PRO A 502 -20.46 38.95 -1.54
C PRO A 502 -19.19 38.10 -1.31
N PRO A 503 -18.24 38.07 -2.27
CA PRO A 503 -16.91 37.52 -2.06
C PRO A 503 -16.20 38.15 -0.85
N GLY A 504 -15.31 37.38 -0.22
CA GLY A 504 -14.58 37.83 0.98
C GLY A 504 -15.28 37.46 2.30
N LYS A 505 -16.52 36.95 2.24
CA LYS A 505 -17.23 36.44 3.42
C LYS A 505 -16.64 35.12 3.90
N ILE A 506 -16.52 34.97 5.22
CA ILE A 506 -16.09 33.74 5.91
C ILE A 506 -17.13 33.36 6.96
N VAL A 507 -17.47 32.07 7.02
CA VAL A 507 -18.40 31.50 7.99
C VAL A 507 -17.75 30.29 8.67
N LEU A 508 -17.77 30.29 10.00
CA LEU A 508 -17.26 29.22 10.87
C LEU A 508 -18.35 28.22 11.21
N SER A 509 -17.97 26.95 11.42
CA SER A 509 -18.93 25.87 11.71
C SER A 509 -19.56 25.96 13.10
N THR A 510 -18.92 26.69 14.01
CA THR A 510 -19.41 26.92 15.38
C THR A 510 -19.60 28.41 15.65
N PRO A 511 -20.61 28.79 16.47
CA PRO A 511 -20.77 30.17 16.91
C PRO A 511 -19.50 30.68 17.60
N TYR A 512 -18.88 31.72 17.03
CA TYR A 512 -17.68 32.36 17.58
C TYR A 512 -17.83 33.89 17.52
N THR A 513 -17.55 34.57 18.63
CA THR A 513 -17.58 36.05 18.69
C THR A 513 -16.30 36.55 19.33
N GLY A 514 -15.52 37.33 18.59
CA GLY A 514 -14.20 37.80 19.01
C GLY A 514 -13.23 38.00 17.87
N GLN A 515 -12.00 38.36 18.20
CA GLN A 515 -10.91 38.51 17.23
C GLN A 515 -10.23 37.18 16.95
N ALA A 516 -10.05 36.85 15.68
CA ALA A 516 -9.27 35.71 15.22
C ALA A 516 -8.39 36.11 14.04
N LYS A 517 -7.27 35.41 13.85
CA LYS A 517 -6.39 35.54 12.69
C LYS A 517 -6.86 34.62 11.57
N VAL A 518 -6.67 35.05 10.33
CA VAL A 518 -7.07 34.30 9.12
C VAL A 518 -5.88 34.13 8.17
N VAL A 519 -5.78 32.94 7.58
CA VAL A 519 -4.84 32.59 6.51
C VAL A 519 -5.62 32.30 5.23
N TYR A 520 -5.33 33.04 4.16
CA TYR A 520 -6.09 32.98 2.92
C TYR A 520 -5.25 33.29 1.67
N SER A 521 -5.78 33.01 0.49
CA SER A 521 -5.20 33.38 -0.81
C SER A 521 -6.22 34.13 -1.67
N THR A 522 -5.73 34.85 -2.68
CA THR A 522 -6.54 35.73 -3.54
C THR A 522 -6.14 35.54 -5.01
N TYR A 523 -7.05 35.80 -5.95
CA TYR A 523 -6.77 35.83 -7.39
C TYR A 523 -6.08 37.13 -7.83
N THR A 524 -4.99 37.49 -7.14
CA THR A 524 -4.17 38.69 -7.45
C THR A 524 -2.78 38.33 -7.98
N GLY A 525 -2.53 37.05 -8.25
CA GLY A 525 -1.25 36.56 -8.71
C GLY A 525 -0.97 36.84 -10.18
N VAL A 526 0.07 36.18 -10.71
CA VAL A 526 0.43 36.29 -12.13
C VAL A 526 -0.54 35.50 -13.00
N VAL A 527 -0.77 35.96 -14.22
CA VAL A 527 -1.58 35.21 -15.19
C VAL A 527 -0.76 34.05 -15.76
N ILE A 528 -1.22 32.82 -15.56
CA ILE A 528 -0.69 31.61 -16.18
C ILE A 528 -1.26 31.51 -17.59
N ARG A 529 -0.38 31.54 -18.61
CA ARG A 529 -0.77 31.53 -20.02
C ARG A 529 -1.04 30.11 -20.53
N ILE A 530 -1.69 30.01 -21.68
CA ILE A 530 -1.79 28.74 -22.42
C ILE A 530 -0.36 28.24 -22.74
N ASN A 531 -0.15 26.94 -22.58
CA ASN A 531 1.10 26.20 -22.67
C ASN A 531 2.15 26.58 -21.62
N GLN A 532 1.73 27.15 -20.50
CA GLN A 532 2.60 27.42 -19.37
C GLN A 532 2.40 26.38 -18.26
N LEU A 533 3.50 25.81 -17.77
CA LEU A 533 3.52 24.92 -16.61
C LEU A 533 3.20 25.69 -15.32
N PHE A 534 2.51 25.04 -14.39
CA PHE A 534 2.09 25.64 -13.11
C PHE A 534 1.90 24.55 -12.06
N GLU A 535 2.08 24.91 -10.78
CA GLU A 535 1.88 23.98 -9.67
C GLU A 535 0.61 24.34 -8.88
N PRO A 536 -0.29 23.37 -8.60
CA PRO A 536 -1.44 23.58 -7.72
C PRO A 536 -1.10 23.64 -6.23
N TYR A 537 0.04 23.10 -5.79
CA TYR A 537 0.49 23.14 -4.40
C TYR A 537 1.41 24.33 -4.07
N PRO A 538 1.22 25.05 -2.94
CA PRO A 538 0.10 24.92 -1.98
C PRO A 538 -1.18 25.59 -2.49
N MET A 539 -1.06 26.34 -3.58
CA MET A 539 -2.13 27.00 -4.32
C MET A 539 -1.67 27.17 -5.77
N TRP A 540 -2.59 27.45 -6.70
CA TRP A 540 -2.25 27.61 -8.11
C TRP A 540 -1.20 28.70 -8.32
N ARG A 541 0.02 28.34 -8.70
CA ARG A 541 1.17 29.24 -8.77
C ARG A 541 2.09 28.92 -9.95
N PRO A 542 2.93 29.86 -10.39
CA PRO A 542 4.04 29.53 -11.28
C PRO A 542 5.07 28.63 -10.57
N LEU A 543 5.83 27.90 -11.38
CA LEU A 543 6.98 27.12 -10.92
C LEU A 543 8.16 28.03 -10.56
N ARG A 544 8.98 27.58 -9.60
CA ARG A 544 10.32 28.10 -9.35
C ARG A 544 11.25 27.72 -10.51
N PRO A 545 12.36 28.44 -10.72
CA PRO A 545 13.35 28.06 -11.72
C PRO A 545 13.85 26.62 -11.53
N GLY A 546 13.68 25.77 -12.55
CA GLY A 546 14.10 24.36 -12.55
C GLY A 546 13.27 23.43 -11.66
N GLU A 547 12.20 23.93 -11.01
CA GLU A 547 11.27 23.10 -10.25
C GLU A 547 10.41 22.27 -11.20
N ALA A 548 10.27 20.99 -10.89
CA ALA A 548 9.27 20.12 -11.50
C ALA A 548 8.76 19.15 -10.44
N LEU A 549 7.52 18.73 -10.62
CA LEU A 549 6.82 17.79 -9.75
C LEU A 549 6.13 16.83 -10.70
N GLY A 550 6.44 15.54 -10.60
CA GLY A 550 5.86 14.50 -11.45
C GLY A 550 5.23 13.42 -10.59
N ALA A 551 3.96 13.12 -10.83
CA ALA A 551 3.35 11.90 -10.31
C ALA A 551 4.16 10.69 -10.82
N ILE A 552 4.49 9.74 -9.96
CA ILE A 552 5.52 8.75 -10.29
C ILE A 552 5.10 7.78 -11.41
N ASP A 553 3.79 7.59 -11.61
CA ASP A 553 3.23 6.73 -12.67
C ASP A 553 3.47 7.30 -14.07
N VAL A 554 3.74 8.60 -14.22
CA VAL A 554 4.09 9.20 -15.50
C VAL A 554 5.38 8.63 -16.09
N PHE A 555 6.34 8.25 -15.25
CA PHE A 555 7.66 7.80 -15.70
C PHE A 555 7.58 6.48 -16.49
N PRO A 556 6.99 5.38 -15.96
CA PRO A 556 6.84 4.16 -16.75
C PRO A 556 5.98 4.36 -18.01
N TRP A 557 4.96 5.22 -17.97
CA TRP A 557 4.11 5.49 -19.14
C TRP A 557 4.85 6.28 -20.23
N SER A 558 5.62 7.29 -19.84
CA SER A 558 6.46 8.08 -20.75
C SER A 558 7.58 7.23 -21.33
N ALA A 559 8.21 6.38 -20.50
CA ALA A 559 9.23 5.45 -20.96
C ALA A 559 8.68 4.47 -22.00
N ASP A 560 7.50 3.87 -21.76
CA ASP A 560 6.83 3.00 -22.73
C ASP A 560 6.51 3.75 -24.04
N ALA A 561 6.02 4.99 -23.96
CA ALA A 561 5.71 5.82 -25.13
C ALA A 561 6.98 6.13 -25.94
N PHE A 562 8.07 6.56 -25.29
CA PHE A 562 9.33 6.87 -25.96
C PHE A 562 10.01 5.64 -26.57
N ASP A 563 9.96 4.48 -25.90
CA ASP A 563 10.45 3.23 -26.47
C ASP A 563 9.68 2.85 -27.74
N LEU A 564 8.34 2.92 -27.70
CA LEU A 564 7.51 2.65 -28.88
C LEU A 564 7.80 3.64 -30.02
N LEU A 565 7.87 4.95 -29.72
CA LEU A 565 8.20 5.97 -30.69
C LEU A 565 9.58 5.72 -31.32
N TYR A 566 10.59 5.41 -30.52
CA TYR A 566 11.92 5.07 -31.04
C TYR A 566 11.87 3.83 -31.93
N ARG A 567 11.21 2.75 -31.51
CA ARG A 567 11.10 1.52 -32.31
C ARG A 567 10.37 1.73 -33.64
N LEU A 568 9.40 2.63 -33.69
CA LEU A 568 8.58 2.90 -34.88
C LEU A 568 9.18 3.96 -35.82
N THR A 569 9.97 4.89 -35.29
CA THR A 569 10.50 6.04 -36.06
C THR A 569 12.02 5.99 -36.26
N ASN A 570 12.73 5.24 -35.41
CA ASN A 570 14.19 5.21 -35.30
C ASN A 570 14.82 6.59 -35.00
N GLU A 571 14.09 7.50 -34.37
CA GLU A 571 14.57 8.84 -34.05
C GLU A 571 15.26 8.90 -32.69
N GLN A 572 16.55 9.27 -32.70
CA GLN A 572 17.43 9.23 -31.51
C GLN A 572 16.91 10.06 -30.32
N ARG A 573 16.15 11.14 -30.56
CA ARG A 573 15.59 11.97 -29.48
C ARG A 573 14.69 11.16 -28.54
N PHE A 574 13.90 10.23 -29.07
CA PHE A 574 13.04 9.36 -28.27
C PHE A 574 13.84 8.30 -27.51
N LEU A 575 14.92 7.77 -28.08
CA LEU A 575 15.82 6.87 -27.35
C LEU A 575 16.49 7.58 -26.16
N ASN A 576 16.94 8.82 -26.35
CA ASN A 576 17.52 9.61 -25.25
C ASN A 576 16.49 9.90 -24.16
N ALA A 577 15.27 10.28 -24.57
CA ALA A 577 14.17 10.51 -23.65
C ALA A 577 13.80 9.26 -22.85
N TYR A 578 13.73 8.10 -23.52
CA TYR A 578 13.52 6.81 -22.88
C TYR A 578 14.62 6.53 -21.84
N ASN A 579 15.89 6.63 -22.21
CA ASN A 579 17.01 6.35 -21.30
C ASN A 579 17.02 7.29 -20.09
N CYS A 580 16.77 8.58 -20.31
CA CYS A 580 16.69 9.58 -19.25
C CYS A 580 15.51 9.34 -18.29
N THR A 581 14.32 9.04 -18.85
CA THR A 581 13.12 8.77 -18.06
C THR A 581 13.29 7.51 -17.22
N VAL A 582 13.88 6.45 -17.79
CA VAL A 582 14.17 5.21 -17.06
C VAL A 582 15.17 5.47 -15.93
N TYR A 583 16.23 6.22 -16.18
CA TYR A 583 17.17 6.57 -15.11
C TYR A 583 16.48 7.38 -14.00
N SER A 584 15.65 8.35 -14.37
CA SER A 584 14.92 9.18 -13.42
C SER A 584 13.95 8.36 -12.55
N GLU A 585 13.25 7.38 -13.13
CA GLU A 585 12.38 6.45 -12.40
C GLU A 585 13.16 5.64 -11.35
N VAL A 586 14.32 5.10 -11.72
CA VAL A 586 15.15 4.30 -10.78
C VAL A 586 15.60 5.13 -9.59
N ILE A 587 16.04 6.38 -9.84
CA ILE A 587 16.47 7.30 -8.79
C ILE A 587 15.27 7.80 -7.94
N ALA A 588 14.12 8.01 -8.56
CA ALA A 588 12.90 8.43 -7.85
C ALA A 588 12.33 7.31 -6.96
N ALA A 589 12.45 6.05 -7.38
CA ALA A 589 12.10 4.86 -6.61
C ALA A 589 13.05 4.60 -5.43
N GLU A 590 14.28 5.15 -5.45
CA GLU A 590 15.22 5.05 -4.35
C GLU A 590 14.85 6.04 -3.24
N VAL A 591 13.92 5.59 -2.39
CA VAL A 591 13.64 6.22 -1.10
C VAL A 591 14.44 5.48 -0.05
N ILE A 592 15.58 6.05 0.29
CA ILE A 592 16.38 5.62 1.44
C ILE A 592 15.77 6.38 2.62
N ASN A 593 15.24 5.68 3.63
CA ASN A 593 14.97 6.33 4.90
C ASN A 593 16.30 6.84 5.43
N PRO A 594 16.56 8.16 5.42
CA PRO A 594 17.78 8.63 5.99
C PRO A 594 17.61 8.36 7.47
N SER A 595 18.39 7.42 7.98
CA SER A 595 18.63 7.34 9.40
C SER A 595 19.33 8.60 9.95
N SER A 596 19.40 9.69 9.18
CA SER A 596 20.06 10.94 9.53
C SER A 596 19.04 11.98 9.96
N TRP A 597 19.21 12.54 11.15
CA TRP A 597 18.51 13.74 11.60
C TRP A 597 19.11 15.02 11.01
N TYR A 598 20.42 15.02 10.69
CA TYR A 598 21.07 16.09 9.91
C TYR A 598 22.04 15.50 8.90
N LYS A 599 22.13 16.15 7.74
CA LYS A 599 23.11 15.82 6.70
C LYS A 599 23.92 17.03 6.27
N LYS A 600 25.18 16.75 5.96
CA LYS A 600 26.00 17.62 5.11
C LYS A 600 25.33 17.73 3.75
N ASP A 601 25.14 18.95 3.29
CA ASP A 601 24.45 19.28 2.04
C ASP A 601 25.00 20.60 1.48
N ASP A 602 25.14 20.69 0.16
CA ASP A 602 25.76 21.82 -0.54
C ASP A 602 24.76 22.95 -0.88
N THR A 603 23.51 22.81 -0.44
CA THR A 603 22.51 23.87 -0.55
C THR A 603 22.86 25.12 0.26
N ILE A 604 22.34 26.27 -0.17
CA ILE A 604 22.52 27.55 0.52
C ILE A 604 21.64 27.63 1.78
N ASN A 605 20.52 26.91 1.81
CA ASN A 605 19.58 26.91 2.93
C ASN A 605 20.11 26.03 4.08
N PRO A 606 20.43 26.58 5.27
CA PRO A 606 20.88 25.80 6.43
C PRO A 606 19.82 24.81 6.95
N PHE A 607 18.55 25.00 6.56
CA PHE A 607 17.42 24.16 6.96
C PHE A 607 16.78 23.50 5.74
N SER A 608 17.56 23.20 4.70
CA SER A 608 17.12 22.40 3.55
C SER A 608 16.63 21.00 3.95
N TYR A 609 17.12 20.50 5.08
CA TYR A 609 16.79 19.17 5.57
C TYR A 609 15.48 19.19 6.40
N PRO A 610 14.50 18.32 6.10
CA PRO A 610 13.18 18.35 6.73
C PRO A 610 13.21 18.35 8.25
N GLY A 611 12.34 19.14 8.87
CA GLY A 611 12.23 19.25 10.32
C GLY A 611 13.38 20.00 11.02
N SER A 612 14.39 20.46 10.28
CA SER A 612 15.53 21.18 10.87
C SER A 612 15.16 22.60 11.28
N GLN A 613 15.42 22.96 12.53
CA GLN A 613 15.21 24.33 13.04
C GLN A 613 16.19 24.66 14.17
N VAL A 614 16.33 25.95 14.49
CA VAL A 614 17.11 26.41 15.65
C VAL A 614 16.22 27.19 16.59
N ILE A 615 16.19 26.81 17.87
CA ILE A 615 15.40 27.49 18.90
C ILE A 615 16.29 27.85 20.11
N PRO A 616 16.30 29.11 20.57
CA PRO A 616 16.86 29.48 21.87
C PRO A 616 15.84 29.21 22.99
N VAL A 617 16.21 28.43 24.03
CA VAL A 617 15.31 28.04 25.13
C VAL A 617 16.03 28.13 26.49
N PRO A 618 15.39 28.63 27.57
CA PRO A 618 14.52 29.79 27.61
C PRO A 618 15.39 31.06 27.51
N SER A 619 15.71 31.48 26.29
CA SER A 619 16.74 32.50 26.07
C SER A 619 16.25 33.58 25.11
N SER A 620 16.58 34.84 25.39
CA SER A 620 16.28 35.97 24.50
C SER A 620 17.37 36.22 23.44
N ARG A 621 18.37 35.33 23.36
CA ARG A 621 19.53 35.51 22.48
C ARG A 621 19.14 35.45 21.00
N THR A 622 19.86 36.20 20.19
CA THR A 622 19.78 36.14 18.73
C THR A 622 20.78 35.14 18.15
N PHE A 623 20.48 34.61 16.96
CA PHE A 623 21.39 33.77 16.19
C PHE A 623 21.27 34.06 14.69
N THR A 624 22.28 33.65 13.93
CA THR A 624 22.17 33.51 12.46
C THR A 624 22.58 32.10 12.05
N ALA A 625 21.94 31.55 11.02
CA ALA A 625 22.23 30.23 10.48
C ALA A 625 22.64 30.33 9.00
N SER A 626 23.60 29.50 8.59
CA SER A 626 24.09 29.43 7.21
C SER A 626 24.74 28.07 6.94
N ARG A 627 24.97 27.69 5.68
CA ARG A 627 25.85 26.56 5.34
C ARG A 627 27.29 27.00 5.07
N VAL A 628 28.24 26.15 5.44
CA VAL A 628 29.67 26.38 5.19
C VAL A 628 30.01 25.98 3.76
N THR A 629 30.57 26.89 2.96
CA THR A 629 30.76 26.64 1.51
C THR A 629 32.14 26.12 1.13
N THR A 630 33.12 26.09 2.05
CA THR A 630 34.51 25.69 1.77
C THR A 630 35.20 25.06 2.99
N GLY A 631 36.36 24.43 2.77
CA GLY A 631 37.21 23.90 3.83
C GLY A 631 36.78 22.55 4.40
N ASN A 632 37.31 22.19 5.57
CA ASN A 632 37.07 20.87 6.20
C ASN A 632 35.67 20.69 6.82
N LYS A 633 34.89 21.76 6.88
CA LYS A 633 33.48 21.77 7.30
C LYS A 633 32.55 22.10 6.14
N LYS A 634 33.03 22.00 4.90
CA LYS A 634 32.19 22.23 3.71
C LYS A 634 30.88 21.43 3.86
N ASP A 635 29.76 22.08 3.58
CA ASP A 635 28.40 21.53 3.57
C ASP A 635 27.75 21.37 4.98
N TRP A 636 28.44 21.77 6.05
CA TRP A 636 27.92 21.75 7.43
C TRP A 636 26.99 22.94 7.72
N ILE A 637 26.07 22.76 8.66
CA ILE A 637 25.27 23.84 9.23
C ILE A 637 26.17 24.65 10.18
N GLN A 638 26.16 25.98 10.04
CA GLN A 638 26.82 26.93 10.93
C GLN A 638 25.76 27.79 11.63
N ILE A 639 25.88 27.91 12.94
CA ILE A 639 25.04 28.76 13.78
C ILE A 639 25.94 29.74 14.52
N ASN A 640 25.80 31.03 14.25
CA ASN A 640 26.49 32.08 14.99
C ASN A 640 25.58 32.56 16.12
N VAL A 641 26.03 32.41 17.36
CA VAL A 641 25.21 32.56 18.56
C VAL A 641 25.69 33.76 19.36
N SER A 642 24.78 34.71 19.61
CA SER A 642 25.08 35.88 20.45
C SER A 642 25.21 35.50 21.94
N ARG A 643 25.85 36.40 22.71
CA ARG A 643 26.01 36.26 24.15
C ARG A 643 24.66 36.31 24.88
N ASP A 644 24.55 35.56 25.98
CA ASP A 644 23.40 35.58 26.89
C ASP A 644 23.83 35.82 28.35
N ALA A 645 23.00 36.53 29.10
CA ALA A 645 23.16 36.77 30.54
C ALA A 645 22.43 35.73 31.40
N ASP A 646 21.53 34.92 30.81
CA ASP A 646 20.83 33.87 31.53
C ASP A 646 21.82 32.84 32.10
N PRO A 647 21.57 32.33 33.31
CA PRO A 647 22.49 31.41 33.98
C PRO A 647 22.56 30.04 33.28
N PHE A 648 21.52 29.63 32.56
CA PHE A 648 21.47 28.34 31.85
C PHE A 648 20.89 28.49 30.44
N PRO A 649 21.56 29.23 29.55
CA PRO A 649 20.97 29.52 28.27
C PRO A 649 21.15 28.28 27.37
N SER A 650 20.10 27.73 26.74
CA SER A 650 20.21 26.70 25.69
C SER A 650 19.99 27.27 24.28
N ILE A 651 20.77 26.80 23.32
CA ILE A 651 20.45 26.92 21.90
C ILE A 651 20.40 25.52 21.33
N GLU A 652 19.29 25.21 20.68
CA GLU A 652 18.94 23.86 20.25
C GLU A 652 18.81 23.86 18.75
N LEU A 653 19.72 23.16 18.06
CA LEU A 653 19.46 22.71 16.69
C LEU A 653 18.61 21.43 16.80
N GLN A 654 17.39 21.47 16.28
CA GLN A 654 16.38 20.42 16.43
C GLN A 654 15.98 19.83 15.07
N ASN A 655 15.74 18.53 15.04
CA ASN A 655 15.03 17.82 13.99
C ASN A 655 13.85 17.09 14.63
N PHE A 656 12.64 17.37 14.17
CA PHE A 656 11.39 16.77 14.65
C PHE A 656 10.61 16.05 13.55
N ALA A 657 11.14 15.99 12.32
CA ALA A 657 10.52 15.28 11.22
C ALA A 657 11.01 13.83 11.17
N VAL A 658 12.31 13.61 11.33
CA VAL A 658 12.92 12.29 11.20
C VAL A 658 12.70 11.47 12.47
N SER A 659 11.90 10.41 12.33
CA SER A 659 11.64 9.43 13.38
C SER A 659 12.43 8.15 13.10
N ILE A 660 13.13 7.62 14.12
CA ILE A 660 14.00 6.44 13.96
C ILE A 660 13.72 5.41 15.05
N TYR A 661 13.47 4.17 14.64
CA TYR A 661 13.41 3.01 15.51
C TYR A 661 14.82 2.51 15.84
N MET A 662 15.09 2.38 17.14
CA MET A 662 16.39 1.99 17.69
C MET A 662 16.29 0.60 18.30
N GLU A 663 17.25 -0.26 18.00
CA GLU A 663 17.47 -1.58 18.63
C GLU A 663 18.80 -1.62 19.38
N GLU A 664 19.09 -2.72 20.09
CA GLU A 664 20.36 -2.92 20.78
C GLU A 664 21.60 -2.80 19.86
N VAL A 665 21.45 -3.17 18.58
CA VAL A 665 22.53 -3.09 17.58
C VAL A 665 22.66 -1.72 16.93
N SER A 666 21.68 -0.83 17.13
CA SER A 666 21.71 0.52 16.56
C SER A 666 22.78 1.36 17.22
N GLU A 667 23.34 2.31 16.48
CA GLU A 667 24.32 3.28 17.00
C GLU A 667 23.93 4.69 16.55
N VAL A 668 24.48 5.72 17.18
CA VAL A 668 24.18 7.13 16.88
C VAL A 668 25.47 7.87 16.58
N PHE A 669 25.70 8.20 15.31
CA PHE A 669 26.83 8.98 14.84
C PHE A 669 26.52 10.47 14.82
N VAL A 670 27.44 11.29 15.34
CA VAL A 670 27.33 12.76 15.32
C VAL A 670 28.67 13.38 14.92
N GLU A 671 28.61 14.39 14.05
CA GLU A 671 29.68 15.34 13.76
C GLU A 671 29.31 16.74 14.25
N ALA A 672 30.16 17.34 15.09
CA ALA A 672 29.98 18.71 15.54
C ALA A 672 31.32 19.43 15.78
N ALA A 673 31.29 20.75 15.79
CA ALA A 673 32.42 21.58 16.21
C ALA A 673 31.92 22.85 16.87
N CYS A 674 32.73 23.41 17.76
CA CYS A 674 32.50 24.73 18.33
C CYS A 674 33.79 25.54 18.32
N ASN A 675 33.70 26.86 18.15
CA ASN A 675 34.89 27.72 18.22
C ASN A 675 35.41 27.86 19.65
N ARG A 676 34.58 27.54 20.65
CA ARG A 676 34.93 27.46 22.06
C ARG A 676 34.90 26.00 22.54
N PRO A 677 35.72 25.63 23.53
CA PRO A 677 35.56 24.35 24.21
C PRO A 677 34.13 24.24 24.75
N ALA A 678 33.47 23.12 24.48
CA ALA A 678 32.08 22.92 24.87
C ALA A 678 31.77 21.44 25.11
N ASP A 679 30.82 21.22 26.00
CA ASP A 679 30.15 19.94 26.19
C ASP A 679 28.77 20.07 25.53
N LEU A 680 28.63 19.51 24.34
CA LEU A 680 27.40 19.59 23.56
C LEU A 680 26.47 18.44 23.96
N GLU A 681 25.21 18.74 24.23
CA GLU A 681 24.22 17.70 24.54
C GLU A 681 23.68 17.15 23.21
N ILE A 682 23.79 15.83 23.04
CA ILE A 682 23.18 15.07 21.96
C ILE A 682 21.92 14.43 22.53
N VAL A 683 20.77 14.85 22.03
CA VAL A 683 19.48 14.49 22.64
C VAL A 683 18.66 13.66 21.67
N LEU A 684 18.05 12.60 22.18
CA LEU A 684 16.98 11.85 21.53
C LEU A 684 15.71 11.94 22.38
N SER A 685 14.57 12.24 21.76
CA SER A 685 13.27 12.29 22.46
C SER A 685 12.39 11.11 22.09
N LEU A 686 11.72 10.55 23.10
CA LEU A 686 10.68 9.54 22.93
C LEU A 686 9.26 10.14 22.87
N SER A 687 9.12 11.45 22.99
CA SER A 687 7.82 12.12 22.88
C SER A 687 7.48 12.43 21.42
N ASP A 688 6.26 12.06 21.01
CA ASP A 688 5.63 12.47 19.75
C ASP A 688 5.23 13.97 19.74
N ASN A 689 5.06 14.57 20.92
CA ASN A 689 4.91 16.00 21.10
C ASN A 689 6.30 16.69 21.08
N PRO A 690 6.59 17.58 20.11
CA PRO A 690 7.88 18.24 19.99
C PRO A 690 8.20 19.21 21.13
N PHE A 691 7.21 19.51 21.99
CA PHE A 691 7.30 20.42 23.15
C PHE A 691 7.28 19.69 24.50
N ASP A 692 7.28 18.36 24.53
CA ASP A 692 7.52 17.62 25.77
C ASP A 692 9.03 17.33 25.92
N PHE A 693 9.60 17.90 26.97
CA PHE A 693 11.02 17.80 27.32
C PHE A 693 11.29 16.73 28.39
N SER A 694 10.24 16.09 28.92
CA SER A 694 10.35 15.14 30.03
C SER A 694 10.96 13.80 29.62
N LEU A 695 10.96 13.49 28.32
CA LEU A 695 11.49 12.25 27.73
C LEU A 695 12.76 12.48 26.91
N TYR A 696 13.58 13.44 27.32
CA TYR A 696 14.88 13.72 26.71
C TYR A 696 15.96 12.81 27.26
N TYR A 697 16.44 11.90 26.41
CA TYR A 697 17.60 11.05 26.69
C TYR A 697 18.85 11.71 26.11
N ILE A 698 19.85 11.93 26.96
CA ILE A 698 20.97 12.82 26.67
C ILE A 698 22.29 12.03 26.70
N ALA A 699 23.06 12.16 25.63
CA ALA A 699 24.48 11.83 25.57
C ALA A 699 25.30 13.12 25.39
N HIS A 700 26.61 13.06 25.60
CA HIS A 700 27.47 14.24 25.62
C HIS A 700 28.64 14.12 24.63
N LEU A 701 28.81 15.17 23.82
CA LEU A 701 29.89 15.30 22.84
C LEU A 701 30.81 16.46 23.21
N LEU A 702 32.01 16.13 23.64
CA LEU A 702 33.04 17.11 23.96
C LEU A 702 33.70 17.61 22.68
N VAL A 703 33.71 18.92 22.51
CA VAL A 703 34.43 19.58 21.42
C VAL A 703 35.57 20.41 21.99
N PRO A 704 36.79 20.30 21.43
CA PRO A 704 38.00 20.90 22.01
C PRO A 704 38.05 22.44 21.87
N GLY A 705 37.10 23.03 21.15
CA GLY A 705 37.15 24.43 20.72
C GLY A 705 37.94 24.61 19.42
N SER A 706 38.25 25.85 19.05
CA SER A 706 38.95 26.24 17.81
C SER A 706 38.24 25.92 16.47
N GLY A 707 37.03 25.37 16.53
CA GLY A 707 36.26 24.99 15.33
C GLY A 707 36.74 23.69 14.70
N THR A 708 37.44 22.84 15.46
CA THR A 708 37.93 21.53 15.01
C THR A 708 36.75 20.55 14.88
N PRO A 709 36.52 19.96 13.69
CA PRO A 709 35.54 18.89 13.51
C PRO A 709 35.79 17.75 14.48
N THR A 710 34.77 17.38 15.25
CA THR A 710 34.77 16.25 16.16
C THR A 710 33.65 15.32 15.78
N SER A 711 33.89 14.01 15.84
CA SER A 711 32.86 13.00 15.61
C SER A 711 32.89 11.93 16.69
N LYS A 712 31.72 11.38 17.02
CA LYS A 712 31.57 10.25 17.94
C LYS A 712 30.38 9.39 17.49
N THR A 713 30.52 8.09 17.70
CA THR A 713 29.44 7.12 17.60
C THR A 713 29.07 6.69 19.02
N PHE A 714 27.80 6.87 19.38
CA PHE A 714 27.24 6.51 20.69
C PHE A 714 26.41 5.24 20.56
N LYS A 715 26.41 4.42 21.62
CA LYS A 715 25.44 3.34 21.79
C LYS A 715 24.15 3.84 22.47
N PRO A 716 23.01 3.17 22.27
CA PRO A 716 21.74 3.52 22.94
C PRO A 716 21.87 3.63 24.47
N GLU A 717 22.65 2.73 25.07
CA GLU A 717 22.94 2.70 26.52
C GLU A 717 23.75 3.91 27.04
N GLU A 718 24.36 4.73 26.17
CA GLU A 718 25.05 5.98 26.55
C GLU A 718 24.10 7.18 26.69
N PHE A 719 22.83 7.04 26.30
CA PHE A 719 21.83 8.10 26.40
C PHE A 719 21.02 7.96 27.70
N PHE A 720 21.11 8.96 28.57
CA PHE A 720 20.53 8.93 29.92
C PHE A 720 19.39 9.93 30.09
N LEU A 721 18.33 9.51 30.76
CA LEU A 721 17.27 10.37 31.28
C LEU A 721 17.41 10.50 32.80
N TRP A 722 17.63 11.72 33.27
CA TRP A 722 17.73 12.07 34.69
C TRP A 722 16.39 12.58 35.22
N ASP A 723 15.71 11.77 36.04
CA ASP A 723 14.44 12.14 36.65
C ASP A 723 14.66 13.13 37.81
N LYS A 724 14.42 14.42 37.56
CA LYS A 724 14.60 15.49 38.56
C LYS A 724 13.77 15.28 39.84
N SER A 725 12.68 14.52 39.77
CA SER A 725 11.82 14.19 40.92
C SER A 725 12.38 13.06 41.80
N LYS A 726 13.45 12.39 41.37
CA LYS A 726 14.03 11.23 42.06
C LYS A 726 15.54 11.34 42.26
N THR A 727 16.28 11.83 41.27
CA THR A 727 17.73 12.01 41.36
C THR A 727 18.07 13.26 42.15
N SER A 728 18.92 13.12 43.16
CA SER A 728 19.36 14.24 44.00
C SER A 728 20.57 14.97 43.44
N TRP A 729 21.48 14.22 42.80
CA TRP A 729 22.71 14.74 42.19
C TRP A 729 23.16 13.85 41.02
N HIS A 730 23.71 14.49 39.99
CA HIS A 730 24.36 13.85 38.84
C HIS A 730 25.43 14.81 38.24
N PRO A 731 26.31 14.34 37.33
CA PRO A 731 27.48 15.09 36.86
C PRO A 731 27.18 16.37 36.07
N TYR A 732 25.91 16.55 35.67
CA TYR A 732 25.42 17.62 34.81
C TYR A 732 24.39 18.53 35.47
N ILE A 733 24.16 18.36 36.78
CA ILE A 733 23.09 19.06 37.49
C ILE A 733 23.33 20.57 37.62
N ALA A 734 24.60 21.01 37.50
CA ALA A 734 25.04 22.40 37.57
C ALA A 734 26.34 22.60 36.77
N GLU A 735 26.71 23.86 36.48
CA GLU A 735 28.00 24.20 35.85
C GLU A 735 29.21 23.72 36.68
N GLN A 736 29.08 23.81 38.00
CA GLN A 736 30.03 23.28 38.98
C GLN A 736 29.26 22.39 39.95
N PRO A 737 29.08 21.09 39.64
CA PRO A 737 28.26 20.18 40.44
C PRO A 737 29.00 19.69 41.69
N VAL A 738 30.30 19.95 41.81
CA VAL A 738 31.14 19.65 42.97
C VAL A 738 31.84 20.93 43.41
N PHE A 739 31.79 21.23 44.71
CA PHE A 739 32.59 22.29 45.33
C PHE A 739 33.70 21.69 46.19
N VAL A 740 34.79 22.44 46.37
CA VAL A 740 35.96 21.99 47.15
C VAL A 740 36.36 23.03 48.19
N TYR A 741 36.96 22.58 49.29
CA TYR A 741 37.49 23.44 50.34
C TYR A 741 38.74 22.80 50.98
N SER A 742 39.72 23.61 51.36
CA SER A 742 40.91 23.15 52.07
C SER A 742 41.52 24.23 52.95
N GLY A 743 42.27 23.79 53.95
CA GLY A 743 43.08 24.64 54.81
C GLY A 743 44.41 25.05 54.13
N SER A 744 45.29 25.71 54.88
CA SER A 744 46.49 26.37 54.29
C SER A 744 47.51 25.38 53.72
N SER A 745 47.59 24.17 54.28
CA SER A 745 48.45 23.08 53.77
C SER A 745 47.68 21.96 53.07
N GLY A 746 46.35 21.95 53.17
CA GLY A 746 45.50 20.96 52.50
C GLY A 746 45.29 21.27 51.02
N ARG A 747 44.97 20.25 50.24
CA ARG A 747 44.69 20.37 48.80
C ARG A 747 43.43 19.58 48.45
N ALA A 748 42.49 20.24 47.77
CA ALA A 748 41.27 19.61 47.25
C ALA A 748 41.09 19.98 45.76
N ILE A 749 40.87 18.98 44.92
CA ILE A 749 40.68 19.15 43.47
C ILE A 749 39.46 18.34 43.04
N ALA A 750 38.52 19.00 42.39
CA ALA A 750 37.43 18.34 41.66
C ALA A 750 37.71 18.42 40.16
N THR A 751 37.66 17.28 39.49
CA THR A 751 37.90 17.15 38.05
C THR A 751 36.80 16.31 37.44
N LYS A 752 36.20 16.77 36.34
CA LYS A 752 35.30 15.95 35.53
C LYS A 752 36.13 14.95 34.72
N ILE A 753 35.82 13.67 34.84
CA ILE A 753 36.40 12.60 34.04
C ILE A 753 35.36 12.20 33.01
N GLU A 754 35.69 12.41 31.75
CA GLU A 754 34.72 12.36 30.66
C GLU A 754 34.43 10.92 30.20
N ASP A 755 35.46 10.06 30.21
CA ASP A 755 35.37 8.69 29.73
C ASP A 755 35.68 7.68 30.86
N SER A 756 34.80 7.56 31.85
CA SER A 756 34.92 6.53 32.89
C SER A 756 34.10 5.29 32.51
N PRO A 757 34.71 4.10 32.37
CA PRO A 757 33.96 2.88 32.08
C PRO A 757 33.24 2.39 33.35
N ILE A 758 31.91 2.42 33.33
CA ILE A 758 31.04 1.87 34.38
C ILE A 758 30.16 0.79 33.76
N GLY A 759 30.32 -0.46 34.19
CA GLY A 759 29.51 -1.57 33.67
C GLY A 759 29.65 -1.84 32.17
N GLY A 760 30.75 -1.37 31.54
CA GLY A 760 30.96 -1.45 30.09
C GLY A 760 30.47 -0.24 29.30
N ILE A 761 29.81 0.72 29.97
CA ILE A 761 29.33 1.97 29.39
C ILE A 761 30.35 3.08 29.70
N VAL A 762 30.67 3.90 28.70
CA VAL A 762 31.53 5.07 28.89
C VAL A 762 30.67 6.20 29.43
N THR A 763 30.96 6.66 30.64
CA THR A 763 30.11 7.62 31.32
C THR A 763 30.95 8.70 32.03
N PRO A 764 30.53 9.96 31.91
CA PRO A 764 31.17 11.08 32.58
C PRO A 764 30.88 11.05 34.09
N VAL A 765 31.91 11.29 34.89
CA VAL A 765 31.86 11.25 36.35
C VAL A 765 32.64 12.42 36.94
N TRP A 766 32.43 12.71 38.22
CA TRP A 766 33.28 13.65 38.93
C TRP A 766 34.25 12.94 39.85
N GLN A 767 35.53 13.24 39.68
CA GLN A 767 36.62 12.82 40.54
C GLN A 767 36.92 13.93 41.56
N LEU A 768 36.97 13.57 42.83
CA LEU A 768 37.37 14.43 43.93
C LEU A 768 38.65 13.86 44.56
N THR A 769 39.78 14.52 44.35
CA THR A 769 41.07 14.17 44.95
C THR A 769 41.39 15.11 46.10
N LEU A 770 41.61 14.54 47.29
CA LEU A 770 41.82 15.24 48.54
C LEU A 770 43.15 14.82 49.17
N ASP A 771 43.90 15.78 49.66
CA ASP A 771 45.10 15.58 50.45
C ASP A 771 45.05 16.51 51.66
N LYS A 772 44.90 15.90 52.84
CA LYS A 772 44.78 16.63 54.10
C LYS A 772 46.08 17.35 54.47
N ASN A 773 47.24 16.77 54.12
CA ASN A 773 48.54 17.12 54.71
C ASN A 773 48.43 17.33 56.23
N SER A 774 48.75 18.53 56.72
CA SER A 774 48.72 18.87 58.15
C SER A 774 47.48 19.65 58.60
N ASP A 775 46.51 19.92 57.72
CA ASP A 775 45.33 20.75 58.00
C ASP A 775 44.03 20.00 57.64
N PHE A 776 43.13 20.57 56.83
CA PHE A 776 41.92 19.90 56.33
C PHE A 776 41.78 20.01 54.80
N ALA A 777 41.13 19.02 54.19
CA ALA A 777 40.72 19.04 52.78
C ALA A 777 39.41 18.28 52.62
N GLY A 778 38.47 18.85 51.85
CA GLY A 778 37.18 18.24 51.57
C GLY A 778 36.51 18.78 50.31
N GLY A 779 35.40 18.18 49.94
CA GLY A 779 34.56 18.65 48.85
C GLY A 779 33.16 18.09 48.95
N GLY A 780 32.18 18.79 48.39
CA GLY A 780 30.77 18.44 48.49
C GLY A 780 30.04 18.48 47.16
N LEU A 781 28.90 17.80 47.14
CA LEU A 781 28.02 17.71 45.99
C LEU A 781 26.95 18.82 46.04
N VAL A 782 26.73 19.48 44.92
CA VAL A 782 25.73 20.55 44.77
C VAL A 782 24.34 19.93 44.52
N MET A 783 23.56 19.77 45.59
CA MET A 783 22.27 19.07 45.56
C MET A 783 21.13 19.99 45.06
N LEU A 784 20.95 20.08 43.74
CA LEU A 784 19.82 20.83 43.13
C LEU A 784 18.62 19.96 42.75
N GLY A 785 18.74 18.64 42.88
CA GLY A 785 17.67 17.69 42.60
C GLY A 785 16.72 17.51 43.78
N THR A 786 16.01 16.38 43.80
CA THR A 786 15.15 16.05 44.95
C THR A 786 15.97 15.88 46.22
N PRO A 787 15.62 16.52 47.35
CA PRO A 787 16.44 16.44 48.56
C PRO A 787 16.63 15.00 49.06
N PRO A 788 17.88 14.54 49.23
CA PRO A 788 18.18 13.17 49.63
C PRO A 788 17.68 12.85 51.04
N ARG A 789 17.33 11.57 51.28
CA ARG A 789 16.86 11.02 52.56
C ARG A 789 17.44 9.61 52.74
N PHE A 790 17.34 9.07 53.96
CA PHE A 790 17.64 7.66 54.19
C PHE A 790 16.47 6.75 53.75
N PRO A 791 16.75 5.54 53.21
CA PRO A 791 18.07 5.04 52.84
C PRO A 791 18.66 5.81 51.63
N LEU A 792 19.88 6.29 51.78
CA LEU A 792 20.61 7.07 50.78
C LEU A 792 21.34 6.12 49.84
N LYS A 793 21.03 6.16 48.55
CA LYS A 793 21.81 5.44 47.54
C LYS A 793 22.87 6.34 46.92
N VAL A 794 24.11 5.88 46.82
CA VAL A 794 25.22 6.60 46.16
C VAL A 794 25.99 5.65 45.28
N TYR A 795 26.16 5.98 44.01
CA TYR A 795 27.02 5.22 43.11
C TYR A 795 28.38 5.87 42.99
N MET A 796 29.40 5.19 43.51
CA MET A 796 30.73 5.76 43.68
C MET A 796 31.84 4.71 43.60
N LYS A 797 33.07 5.20 43.36
CA LYS A 797 34.34 4.47 43.50
C LYS A 797 35.24 5.24 44.48
N HIS A 798 35.99 4.54 45.32
CA HIS A 798 36.93 5.19 46.26
C HIS A 798 38.28 4.48 46.25
N GLU A 799 39.36 5.25 46.11
CA GLU A 799 40.73 4.75 46.06
C GLU A 799 41.72 5.74 46.71
N GLY A 800 42.94 5.28 47.00
CA GLY A 800 44.01 6.11 47.56
C GLY A 800 44.72 5.45 48.74
N THR A 801 45.88 5.98 49.12
CA THR A 801 46.70 5.46 50.24
C THR A 801 46.32 6.06 51.60
N GLY A 802 45.47 7.09 51.59
CA GLY A 802 44.94 7.76 52.78
C GLY A 802 43.58 7.24 53.26
N GLU A 803 43.04 7.87 54.31
CA GLU A 803 41.69 7.61 54.85
C GLU A 803 40.77 8.81 54.57
N ALA A 804 39.50 8.56 54.25
CA ALA A 804 38.48 9.59 54.05
C ALA A 804 37.14 9.20 54.69
N ASN A 805 36.32 10.21 55.00
CA ASN A 805 34.96 10.05 55.47
C ASN A 805 33.97 10.59 54.44
N LEU A 806 32.86 9.88 54.23
CA LEU A 806 31.65 10.44 53.64
C LEU A 806 30.85 11.09 54.76
N ALA A 807 30.56 12.38 54.64
CA ALA A 807 29.83 13.16 55.61
C ALA A 807 28.45 13.56 55.08
N VAL A 808 27.42 13.39 55.90
CA VAL A 808 26.06 13.88 55.66
C VAL A 808 25.73 14.98 56.65
N THR A 809 25.11 16.06 56.18
CA THR A 809 24.59 17.12 57.05
C THR A 809 23.08 16.95 57.20
N VAL A 810 22.62 16.79 58.44
CA VAL A 810 21.19 16.64 58.77
C VAL A 810 20.86 17.59 59.92
N ASN A 811 19.86 18.45 59.72
CA ASN A 811 19.47 19.49 60.70
C ASN A 811 20.65 20.38 61.18
N GLY A 812 21.64 20.61 60.31
CA GLY A 812 22.83 21.41 60.62
C GLY A 812 23.95 20.70 61.40
N LYS A 813 23.77 19.43 61.79
CA LYS A 813 24.84 18.58 62.38
C LYS A 813 25.43 17.66 61.29
N LYS A 814 26.75 17.45 61.31
CA LYS A 814 27.46 16.56 60.39
C LYS A 814 27.68 15.18 61.02
N TYR A 815 27.35 14.13 60.28
CA TYR A 815 27.55 12.73 60.64
C TYR A 815 28.46 12.08 59.58
N ARG A 816 29.34 11.17 59.98
CA ARG A 816 30.44 10.64 59.16
C ARG A 816 30.40 9.12 59.09
N LYS A 817 30.74 8.60 57.92
CA LYS A 817 31.01 7.19 57.65
C LYS A 817 32.40 7.07 57.04
N LYS A 818 33.25 6.20 57.56
CA LYS A 818 34.54 5.89 56.94
C LYS A 818 34.34 5.28 55.55
N LEU A 819 35.05 5.79 54.55
CA LEU A 819 35.06 5.23 53.20
C LEU A 819 36.12 4.14 53.09
N GLU A 820 35.66 2.95 52.72
CA GLU A 820 36.53 1.83 52.38
C GLU A 820 36.89 1.88 50.89
N GLN A 821 38.11 1.46 50.54
CA GLN A 821 38.52 1.32 49.15
C GLN A 821 37.56 0.40 48.40
N SER A 822 37.14 0.81 47.21
CA SER A 822 36.25 0.02 46.38
C SER A 822 36.30 0.40 44.91
N GLU A 823 36.07 -0.59 44.05
CA GLU A 823 35.63 -0.37 42.68
C GLU A 823 34.24 0.27 42.63
N TRP A 824 33.80 0.65 41.42
CA TRP A 824 32.46 1.19 41.18
C TRP A 824 31.37 0.28 41.77
N ARG A 825 30.55 0.84 42.65
CA ARG A 825 29.42 0.14 43.27
C ARG A 825 28.32 1.10 43.69
N SER A 826 27.09 0.59 43.74
CA SER A 826 25.97 1.27 44.42
C SER A 826 26.01 0.96 45.91
N LEU A 827 26.14 2.00 46.74
CA LEU A 827 26.03 1.92 48.19
C LEU A 827 24.61 2.29 48.60
N THR A 828 23.94 1.43 49.37
CA THR A 828 22.70 1.79 50.08
C THR A 828 23.06 2.03 51.53
N LEU A 829 22.96 3.29 51.97
CA LEU A 829 23.38 3.77 53.28
C LEU A 829 22.16 4.13 54.12
N THR A 830 22.14 3.67 55.36
CA THR A 830 21.10 3.97 56.35
C THR A 830 21.63 4.97 57.38
N GLU A 831 20.77 5.47 58.24
CA GLU A 831 21.17 6.33 59.35
C GLU A 831 22.19 5.66 60.28
N ASN A 832 22.10 4.34 60.47
CA ASN A 832 23.00 3.59 61.35
C ASN A 832 24.42 3.46 60.78
N ASP A 833 24.64 3.86 59.53
CA ASP A 833 25.96 3.84 58.91
C ASP A 833 26.79 5.10 59.21
N PHE A 834 26.20 6.11 59.85
CA PHE A 834 26.83 7.39 60.12
C PHE A 834 26.79 7.73 61.61
N GLU A 835 27.87 8.33 62.09
CA GLU A 835 28.04 8.76 63.49
C GLU A 835 28.57 10.20 63.54
N ASP A 836 28.13 10.99 64.50
CA ASP A 836 28.73 12.31 64.78
C ASP A 836 29.89 12.21 65.79
N SER A 837 30.33 13.35 66.34
CA SER A 837 31.43 13.38 67.32
C SER A 837 31.08 12.79 68.69
N ASP A 838 29.80 12.54 68.95
CA ASP A 838 29.27 11.99 70.20
C ASP A 838 28.84 10.52 70.01
N ASP A 839 29.22 9.90 68.89
CA ASP A 839 28.83 8.55 68.46
C ASP A 839 27.30 8.37 68.28
N GLU A 840 26.57 9.45 67.97
CA GLU A 840 25.13 9.41 67.71
C GLU A 840 24.81 9.30 66.21
N SER A 841 23.81 8.49 65.84
CA SER A 841 23.31 8.37 64.46
C SER A 841 22.34 9.50 64.10
N PRO A 842 22.29 9.93 62.82
CA PRO A 842 21.33 10.92 62.35
C PRO A 842 19.87 10.41 62.43
N PRO A 843 18.87 11.31 62.48
CA PRO A 843 17.47 10.91 62.42
C PRO A 843 17.09 10.39 61.01
N GLY A 844 16.71 9.11 60.91
CA GLY A 844 16.47 8.41 59.63
C GLY A 844 15.40 9.02 58.71
N SER A 845 14.41 9.77 59.24
CA SER A 845 13.38 10.42 58.41
C SER A 845 13.75 11.81 57.89
N ALA A 846 14.88 12.37 58.31
CA ALA A 846 15.24 13.74 58.02
C ALA A 846 15.83 13.95 56.61
N VAL A 847 15.76 15.19 56.12
CA VAL A 847 16.37 15.58 54.84
C VAL A 847 17.86 15.78 55.06
N ILE A 848 18.66 15.20 54.16
CA ILE A 848 20.10 15.42 54.10
C ILE A 848 20.32 16.73 53.31
N SER A 849 20.86 17.75 53.98
CA SER A 849 21.11 19.08 53.40
C SER A 849 22.52 19.26 52.83
N GLY A 850 23.40 18.28 53.02
CA GLY A 850 24.75 18.28 52.47
C GLY A 850 25.35 16.88 52.41
N LEU A 851 26.09 16.60 51.35
CA LEU A 851 26.83 15.35 51.13
C LEU A 851 28.25 15.69 50.71
N GLU A 852 29.23 15.33 51.54
CA GLU A 852 30.62 15.78 51.44
C GLU A 852 31.59 14.61 51.63
N VAL A 853 32.80 14.72 51.10
CA VAL A 853 33.93 13.84 51.41
C VAL A 853 35.00 14.66 52.13
N GLU A 854 35.47 14.17 53.26
CA GLU A 854 36.48 14.81 54.10
C GLU A 854 37.70 13.89 54.22
N ALA A 855 38.90 14.36 53.87
CA ALA A 855 40.12 13.60 54.05
C ALA A 855 40.49 13.52 55.56
N VAL A 856 40.81 12.32 56.03
CA VAL A 856 41.21 12.03 57.42
C VAL A 856 42.73 11.92 57.54
N ASP A 857 43.38 11.26 56.57
CA ASP A 857 44.83 11.15 56.46
C ASP A 857 45.23 10.85 55.01
N GLY A 858 46.47 11.14 54.63
CA GLY A 858 47.02 10.86 53.30
C GLY A 858 46.26 11.47 52.12
N THR A 859 46.54 10.95 50.92
CA THR A 859 45.85 11.33 49.68
C THR A 859 44.76 10.31 49.34
N THR A 860 43.56 10.79 49.07
CA THR A 860 42.40 9.98 48.70
C THR A 860 41.71 10.52 47.45
N THR A 861 41.08 9.65 46.68
CA THR A 861 40.33 10.01 45.48
C THR A 861 38.98 9.30 45.49
N THR A 862 37.92 10.08 45.29
CA THR A 862 36.54 9.57 45.26
C THR A 862 35.88 9.96 43.95
N TYR A 863 35.24 9.02 43.28
CA TYR A 863 34.50 9.24 42.04
C TYR A 863 33.00 9.11 42.30
N PHE A 864 32.21 10.02 41.72
CA PHE A 864 30.76 10.03 41.84
C PHE A 864 30.09 9.95 40.46
N TRP A 865 29.10 9.06 40.35
CA TRP A 865 28.22 9.02 39.19
C TRP A 865 26.82 9.56 39.50
N TRP A 866 26.12 9.05 40.51
CA TRP A 866 24.79 9.56 40.89
C TRP A 866 24.47 9.39 42.38
N VAL A 867 23.47 10.16 42.84
CA VAL A 867 22.91 10.08 44.20
C VAL A 867 21.39 9.95 44.15
N SER A 868 20.87 9.08 45.02
CA SER A 868 19.47 8.68 45.22
C SER A 868 18.93 7.67 44.21
N GLU A 869 18.83 8.01 42.92
CA GLU A 869 18.33 7.08 41.91
C GLU A 869 19.21 7.12 40.64
N GLU A 870 19.36 5.94 40.03
CA GLU A 870 20.09 5.71 38.78
C GLU A 870 19.37 6.39 37.60
N PRO A 871 20.10 6.90 36.58
CA PRO A 871 19.44 7.38 35.36
C PRO A 871 18.77 6.23 34.60
N ASN A 872 17.69 6.53 33.89
CA ASN A 872 17.15 5.58 32.92
C ASN A 872 17.98 5.64 31.65
N THR A 873 18.43 4.49 31.14
CA THR A 873 19.00 4.41 29.78
C THR A 873 17.91 4.41 28.73
N LEU A 874 18.26 4.73 27.48
CA LEU A 874 17.31 4.64 26.36
C LEU A 874 16.74 3.22 26.26
N PRO A 875 15.41 3.04 26.39
CA PRO A 875 14.81 1.72 26.56
C PRO A 875 14.61 1.03 25.20
N VAL A 876 15.67 0.52 24.59
CA VAL A 876 15.56 -0.20 23.32
C VAL A 876 14.86 -1.57 23.49
N PRO A 877 14.03 -2.02 22.51
CA PRO A 877 13.77 -1.32 21.25
C PRO A 877 12.72 -0.20 21.39
N VAL A 878 12.93 0.93 20.69
CA VAL A 878 12.08 2.13 20.84
C VAL A 878 12.08 3.05 19.62
N GLN A 879 10.97 3.75 19.38
CA GLN A 879 10.87 4.84 18.41
C GLN A 879 11.36 6.16 19.02
N THR A 880 12.28 6.83 18.33
CA THR A 880 12.68 8.22 18.60
C THR A 880 11.98 9.16 17.63
N TYR A 881 11.49 10.30 18.12
CA TYR A 881 10.69 11.26 17.33
C TYR A 881 11.38 12.61 17.11
N LYS A 882 12.44 12.87 17.88
CA LYS A 882 13.18 14.14 17.82
C LYS A 882 14.65 13.90 18.14
N ALA A 883 15.53 14.62 17.46
CA ALA A 883 16.94 14.68 17.77
C ALA A 883 17.46 16.11 17.86
N LEU A 884 18.38 16.38 18.79
CA LEU A 884 18.89 17.72 19.04
C LEU A 884 20.40 17.74 19.26
N VAL A 885 21.04 18.82 18.83
CA VAL A 885 22.36 19.23 19.31
C VAL A 885 22.18 20.51 20.11
N VAL A 886 22.53 20.48 21.39
CA VAL A 886 22.32 21.60 22.33
C VAL A 886 23.66 22.18 22.77
N SER A 887 23.77 23.51 22.71
CA SER A 887 24.86 24.26 23.35
C SER A 887 24.33 25.06 24.54
N ARG A 888 25.03 24.93 25.68
CA ARG A 888 24.76 25.71 26.91
C ARG A 888 25.74 26.86 27.16
N ILE A 889 26.52 27.24 26.14
CA ILE A 889 27.54 28.28 26.29
C ILE A 889 26.88 29.66 26.41
N ARG A 890 27.27 30.42 27.45
CA ARG A 890 26.80 31.81 27.70
C ARG A 890 27.44 32.85 26.77
N GLU A 891 28.71 32.67 26.48
CA GLU A 891 29.47 33.62 25.66
C GLU A 891 29.18 33.45 24.17
N GLU A 892 29.45 34.50 23.37
CA GLU A 892 29.32 34.44 21.92
C GLU A 892 30.17 33.31 21.33
N HIS A 893 29.57 32.46 20.52
CA HIS A 893 30.22 31.28 19.94
C HIS A 893 29.63 30.92 18.57
N ILE A 894 30.34 30.07 17.86
CA ILE A 894 29.92 29.50 16.58
C ILE A 894 29.84 27.99 16.75
N LEU A 895 28.65 27.44 16.50
CA LEU A 895 28.38 26.01 16.49
C LEU A 895 28.32 25.54 15.03
N TRP A 896 29.00 24.43 14.73
CA TRP A 896 28.89 23.74 13.46
C TRP A 896 28.39 22.32 13.68
N VAL A 897 27.46 21.86 12.84
CA VAL A 897 26.91 20.49 12.89
C VAL A 897 26.99 19.88 11.49
N GLY A 898 27.60 18.69 11.41
CA GLY A 898 27.75 17.89 10.20
C GLY A 898 26.68 16.82 10.10
N ASN A 899 27.06 15.57 9.82
CA ASN A 899 26.11 14.46 9.87
C ASN A 899 25.70 14.15 11.32
N PHE A 900 24.43 13.85 11.52
CA PHE A 900 23.90 13.25 12.74
C PHE A 900 22.92 12.17 12.30
N GLU A 901 23.26 10.90 12.55
CA GLU A 901 22.51 9.76 12.04
C GLU A 901 22.57 8.53 12.93
N ALA A 902 21.51 7.73 12.92
CA ALA A 902 21.52 6.38 13.41
C ALA A 902 22.20 5.45 12.38
N LEU A 903 23.04 4.55 12.88
CA LEU A 903 23.65 3.47 12.13
C LEU A 903 23.01 2.16 12.58
N ASN A 904 22.95 1.16 11.69
CA ASN A 904 22.41 -0.18 11.97
C ASN A 904 20.98 -0.17 12.56
N SER A 905 20.19 0.86 12.26
CA SER A 905 18.78 0.93 12.63
C SER A 905 17.94 0.12 11.64
N PRO A 906 16.94 -0.66 12.09
CA PRO A 906 15.97 -1.30 11.21
C PRO A 906 15.24 -0.32 10.30
N SER A 907 15.07 0.93 10.75
CA SER A 907 14.48 2.01 9.97
C SER A 907 15.27 2.33 8.70
N SER A 908 16.54 1.90 8.59
CA SER A 908 17.37 2.11 7.39
C SER A 908 16.84 1.43 6.13
N ALA A 909 15.97 0.42 6.25
CA ALA A 909 15.33 -0.25 5.13
C ALA A 909 13.80 -0.06 5.16
N LEU A 910 13.27 0.70 4.20
CA LEU A 910 11.82 0.86 4.04
C LEU A 910 11.18 -0.43 3.52
N LYS A 911 10.05 -0.84 4.10
CA LYS A 911 9.31 -2.03 3.66
C LYS A 911 8.96 -1.91 2.17
N PHE A 912 9.24 -2.95 1.40
CA PHE A 912 9.05 -3.00 -0.07
C PHE A 912 9.92 -2.04 -0.91
N SER A 913 10.85 -1.29 -0.31
CA SER A 913 11.79 -0.43 -1.04
C SER A 913 13.00 -1.23 -1.54
N PRO A 914 13.59 -0.89 -2.71
CA PRO A 914 13.23 0.21 -3.62
C PRO A 914 12.30 -0.23 -4.76
N GLY A 915 11.54 -1.32 -4.58
CA GLY A 915 10.61 -1.84 -5.57
C GLY A 915 9.26 -1.14 -5.59
N VAL A 916 8.80 -0.62 -4.46
CA VAL A 916 7.63 0.25 -4.37
C VAL A 916 8.04 1.70 -4.47
N VAL A 917 7.29 2.46 -5.26
CA VAL A 917 7.56 3.89 -5.50
C VAL A 917 6.65 4.80 -4.67
N PRO A 918 7.16 5.99 -4.23
CA PRO A 918 6.35 6.99 -3.53
C PRO A 918 5.33 7.65 -4.47
N PHE A 919 4.46 8.53 -3.95
CA PHE A 919 3.48 9.24 -4.77
C PHE A 919 4.11 10.12 -5.87
N THR A 920 5.16 10.89 -5.54
CA THR A 920 5.74 11.86 -6.47
C THR A 920 7.26 11.93 -6.44
N ALA A 921 7.83 12.41 -7.56
CA ALA A 921 9.19 12.90 -7.64
C ALA A 921 9.18 14.43 -7.76
N ASN A 922 9.35 15.11 -6.63
CA ASN A 922 9.53 16.56 -6.60
C ASN A 922 11.00 16.87 -6.80
N VAL A 923 11.32 17.81 -7.68
CA VAL A 923 12.70 18.16 -7.99
C VAL A 923 12.89 19.66 -8.13
N VAL A 924 14.11 20.10 -7.84
CA VAL A 924 14.59 21.47 -8.06
C VAL A 924 15.87 21.45 -8.89
N SER A 925 16.32 22.62 -9.37
CA SER A 925 17.59 22.70 -10.10
C SER A 925 18.77 22.30 -9.22
N ASP A 926 19.69 21.52 -9.78
CA ASP A 926 20.97 21.17 -9.13
C ASP A 926 22.07 22.23 -9.32
N GLY A 927 21.78 23.34 -10.01
CA GLY A 927 22.75 24.39 -10.35
C GLY A 927 23.80 24.00 -11.42
N GLN A 928 23.77 22.76 -11.93
CA GLN A 928 24.70 22.22 -12.93
C GLN A 928 24.01 21.89 -14.27
N GLY A 929 22.73 22.24 -14.40
CA GLY A 929 21.94 22.02 -15.61
C GLY A 929 21.09 20.75 -15.57
N GLY A 930 21.02 20.08 -14.43
CA GLY A 930 20.10 18.98 -14.13
C GLY A 930 19.16 19.32 -12.98
N GLN A 931 18.65 18.26 -12.34
CA GLN A 931 17.68 18.33 -11.27
C GLN A 931 18.06 17.37 -10.13
N VAL A 932 17.68 17.72 -8.91
CA VAL A 932 17.85 16.92 -7.70
C VAL A 932 16.51 16.75 -7.00
N ILE A 933 16.28 15.59 -6.39
CA ILE A 933 15.02 15.29 -5.70
C ILE A 933 14.92 16.11 -4.40
N ASP A 934 13.81 16.83 -4.27
CA ASP A 934 13.36 17.48 -3.04
C ASP A 934 12.94 16.44 -2.00
N ALA A 935 13.01 16.80 -0.72
CA ALA A 935 12.96 15.83 0.36
C ALA A 935 11.58 15.16 0.53
N TRP A 936 10.47 15.85 0.21
CA TRP A 936 9.12 15.32 0.29
C TRP A 936 8.74 14.56 -0.98
N ARG A 937 8.21 13.33 -0.83
CA ARG A 937 7.75 12.48 -1.95
C ARG A 937 6.36 11.89 -1.73
N GLY A 938 5.88 11.91 -0.49
CA GLY A 938 4.60 11.34 -0.09
C GLY A 938 4.66 9.82 0.05
N ILE A 939 3.62 9.24 0.65
CA ILE A 939 3.53 7.80 0.88
C ILE A 939 3.32 7.03 -0.43
N PRO A 940 3.78 5.76 -0.51
CA PRO A 940 3.38 4.85 -1.56
C PRO A 940 1.88 4.67 -1.68
N MET A 941 1.42 4.60 -2.92
CA MET A 941 0.04 4.33 -3.26
C MET A 941 -0.04 3.19 -4.28
N THR A 942 -0.98 2.28 -4.11
CA THR A 942 -1.17 1.13 -5.02
C THR A 942 -1.50 1.56 -6.43
N GLY A 943 -2.30 2.62 -6.58
CA GLY A 943 -2.67 3.21 -7.86
C GLY A 943 -1.51 3.68 -8.73
N TYR A 944 -0.33 3.89 -8.14
CA TYR A 944 0.86 4.42 -8.81
C TYR A 944 1.91 3.34 -9.12
N GLN A 945 1.68 2.10 -8.70
CA GLN A 945 2.62 1.01 -8.94
C GLN A 945 2.45 0.44 -10.35
N TYR A 946 3.55 0.18 -11.04
CA TYR A 946 3.52 -0.35 -12.41
C TYR A 946 4.45 -1.58 -12.61
N PRO A 947 4.07 -2.77 -12.08
CA PRO A 947 4.95 -3.95 -12.08
C PRO A 947 5.45 -4.42 -13.45
N ALA A 948 4.70 -4.18 -14.53
CA ALA A 948 5.12 -4.55 -15.89
C ALA A 948 6.43 -3.85 -16.30
N TYR A 949 6.69 -2.65 -15.78
CA TYR A 949 7.95 -1.93 -16.03
C TYR A 949 9.15 -2.73 -15.52
N TYR A 950 9.10 -3.27 -14.30
CA TYR A 950 10.22 -4.04 -13.75
C TYR A 950 10.52 -5.32 -14.55
N VAL A 951 9.49 -5.97 -15.11
CA VAL A 951 9.68 -7.11 -16.03
C VAL A 951 10.42 -6.68 -17.29
N LYS A 952 9.96 -5.60 -17.94
CA LYS A 952 10.58 -5.04 -19.16
C LYS A 952 12.03 -4.60 -18.97
N ARG A 953 12.43 -4.32 -17.72
CA ARG A 953 13.80 -3.89 -17.35
C ARG A 953 14.67 -5.01 -16.78
N GLY A 954 14.10 -6.17 -16.45
CA GLY A 954 14.80 -7.25 -15.77
C GLY A 954 15.17 -6.93 -14.31
N TYR A 955 14.39 -6.06 -13.65
CA TYR A 955 14.58 -5.68 -12.24
C TYR A 955 13.80 -6.63 -11.32
N TRP A 956 14.30 -7.86 -11.21
CA TRP A 956 13.58 -8.97 -10.58
C TRP A 956 13.34 -8.82 -9.07
N GLU A 957 14.28 -8.22 -8.35
CA GLU A 957 14.12 -7.95 -6.91
C GLU A 957 13.04 -6.90 -6.64
N ARG A 958 13.06 -5.80 -7.40
CA ARG A 958 12.04 -4.75 -7.34
C ARG A 958 10.65 -5.28 -7.72
N LEU A 959 10.59 -6.14 -8.75
CA LEU A 959 9.37 -6.85 -9.12
C LEU A 959 8.84 -7.72 -7.98
N SER A 960 9.72 -8.46 -7.29
CA SER A 960 9.32 -9.27 -6.13
C SER A 960 8.71 -8.38 -5.05
N GLN A 961 9.36 -7.28 -4.70
CA GLN A 961 8.89 -6.37 -3.65
C GLN A 961 7.54 -5.72 -3.98
N VAL A 962 7.36 -5.22 -5.22
CA VAL A 962 6.07 -4.63 -5.62
C VAL A 962 4.95 -5.67 -5.67
N LEU A 963 5.24 -6.92 -6.08
CA LEU A 963 4.24 -7.98 -6.03
C LEU A 963 3.87 -8.36 -4.59
N ASP A 964 4.77 -8.20 -3.61
CA ASP A 964 4.50 -8.46 -2.19
C ASP A 964 3.59 -7.35 -1.65
N PHE A 965 3.91 -6.10 -1.99
CA PHE A 965 3.08 -4.93 -1.71
C PHE A 965 1.65 -5.07 -2.27
N MET A 966 1.52 -5.41 -3.56
CA MET A 966 0.22 -5.59 -4.21
C MET A 966 -0.58 -6.75 -3.60
N SER A 967 0.08 -7.85 -3.24
CA SER A 967 -0.58 -8.99 -2.59
C SER A 967 -1.06 -8.65 -1.18
N GLU A 968 -0.21 -8.02 -0.36
CA GLU A 968 -0.57 -7.61 1.01
C GLU A 968 -1.71 -6.59 1.00
N SER A 969 -1.70 -5.66 0.04
CA SER A 969 -2.79 -4.71 -0.17
C SER A 969 -4.15 -5.38 -0.39
N GLN A 970 -4.21 -6.46 -1.17
CA GLN A 970 -5.46 -7.23 -1.38
C GLN A 970 -5.94 -7.93 -0.11
N GLU A 971 -5.01 -8.43 0.72
CA GLU A 971 -5.35 -9.08 1.99
C GLU A 971 -5.91 -8.06 2.97
N VAL A 972 -5.31 -6.87 3.05
CA VAL A 972 -5.76 -5.78 3.92
C VAL A 972 -7.13 -5.26 3.49
N TYR A 973 -7.34 -5.02 2.20
CA TYR A 973 -8.65 -4.64 1.68
C TYR A 973 -9.72 -5.67 2.08
N ARG A 974 -9.42 -6.97 1.89
CA ARG A 974 -10.32 -8.06 2.29
C ARG A 974 -10.60 -8.04 3.79
N GLU A 975 -9.59 -7.81 4.61
CA GLU A 975 -9.75 -7.83 6.07
C GLU A 975 -10.61 -6.67 6.58
N GLN A 976 -10.50 -5.50 5.96
CA GLN A 976 -11.22 -4.31 6.38
C GLN A 976 -12.62 -4.18 5.76
N ASN A 977 -12.82 -4.71 4.55
CA ASN A 977 -14.11 -4.70 3.90
C ASN A 977 -15.17 -5.55 4.65
N VAL A 978 -16.38 -5.01 4.81
CA VAL A 978 -17.49 -5.60 5.57
C VAL A 978 -17.90 -6.99 5.07
N ASN A 979 -17.79 -7.24 3.77
CA ASN A 979 -18.16 -8.50 3.12
C ASN A 979 -16.96 -9.42 2.84
N LYS A 980 -15.77 -9.06 3.36
CA LYS A 980 -14.51 -9.77 3.11
C LYS A 980 -14.24 -9.93 1.61
N THR A 981 -14.55 -8.90 0.83
CA THR A 981 -14.32 -8.87 -0.61
C THR A 981 -12.84 -9.03 -0.94
N THR A 982 -12.48 -10.07 -1.70
CA THR A 982 -11.10 -10.35 -2.13
C THR A 982 -10.89 -9.88 -3.56
N GLY A 983 -9.87 -9.07 -3.83
CA GLY A 983 -9.52 -8.66 -5.20
C GLY A 983 -9.04 -7.20 -5.31
N PRO A 984 -9.83 -6.23 -4.83
CA PRO A 984 -9.39 -4.82 -4.77
C PRO A 984 -8.23 -4.59 -3.80
N PHE A 985 -7.72 -3.35 -3.74
CA PHE A 985 -6.48 -2.99 -3.05
C PHE A 985 -6.75 -1.96 -1.95
N ALA A 986 -6.02 -2.04 -0.83
CA ALA A 986 -5.86 -0.90 0.06
C ALA A 986 -5.05 0.21 -0.66
N PRO A 987 -5.44 1.50 -0.59
CA PRO A 987 -4.93 2.51 -1.50
C PRO A 987 -3.55 3.08 -1.14
N GLY A 988 -3.22 3.23 0.15
CA GLY A 988 -1.97 3.85 0.61
C GLY A 988 -1.25 3.04 1.68
N PHE A 989 0.08 3.21 1.76
CA PHE A 989 0.91 2.58 2.78
C PHE A 989 1.90 3.59 3.38
N GLY A 990 1.76 3.87 4.67
CA GLY A 990 2.66 4.78 5.37
C GLY A 990 3.98 4.09 5.68
N TRP A 991 5.07 4.46 4.98
CA TRP A 991 6.42 4.04 5.35
C TRP A 991 6.82 4.56 6.73
N GLU A 992 7.84 3.95 7.32
CA GLU A 992 8.63 4.58 8.39
C GLU A 992 9.48 5.71 7.81
N TYR A 993 8.83 6.78 7.37
CA TYR A 993 9.49 7.95 6.79
C TYR A 993 8.77 9.20 7.26
N TRP A 994 9.50 10.30 7.38
CA TRP A 994 9.00 11.53 8.02
C TRP A 994 7.75 12.12 7.33
N ASP A 995 7.63 11.94 6.01
CA ASP A 995 6.49 12.44 5.24
C ASP A 995 5.23 11.55 5.31
N ALA A 996 5.29 10.42 6.02
CA ALA A 996 4.14 9.54 6.24
C ALA A 996 3.24 9.99 7.40
N GLY A 997 3.74 10.78 8.35
CA GLY A 997 3.04 11.10 9.60
C GLY A 997 1.69 11.81 9.42
N GLU A 998 1.50 12.54 8.31
CA GLU A 998 0.21 13.16 7.96
C GLU A 998 -0.88 12.13 7.60
N TYR A 999 -0.47 10.98 7.07
CA TYR A 999 -1.35 9.98 6.46
C TYR A 999 -1.63 8.78 7.37
N VAL A 1000 -0.71 8.51 8.30
CA VAL A 1000 -0.80 7.41 9.28
C VAL A 1000 -0.53 7.90 10.72
N PRO A 1001 -1.43 8.72 11.29
CA PRO A 1001 -1.23 9.31 12.61
C PRO A 1001 -1.14 8.26 13.74
N GLU A 1002 -1.68 7.05 13.53
CA GLU A 1002 -1.70 5.97 14.50
C GLU A 1002 -0.51 4.99 14.40
N GLY A 1003 0.36 5.14 13.39
CA GLY A 1003 1.60 4.38 13.31
C GLY A 1003 2.19 4.19 11.90
N ILE A 1004 3.51 4.09 11.85
CA ILE A 1004 4.31 3.80 10.64
C ILE A 1004 4.24 2.33 10.23
N ASN A 1005 4.53 2.03 8.96
CA ASN A 1005 4.41 0.72 8.31
C ASN A 1005 2.98 0.14 8.34
N GLN A 1006 1.98 1.01 8.13
CA GLN A 1006 0.56 0.66 8.14
C GLN A 1006 -0.13 1.09 6.84
N TRP A 1007 -1.21 0.38 6.50
CA TRP A 1007 -2.08 0.72 5.37
C TRP A 1007 -3.07 1.82 5.77
N THR A 1008 -3.38 2.72 4.84
CA THR A 1008 -4.26 3.88 5.08
C THR A 1008 -5.15 4.18 3.88
N TRP A 1009 -6.33 4.71 4.16
CA TRP A 1009 -7.26 5.29 3.18
C TRP A 1009 -7.13 6.81 3.07
N ASN A 1010 -6.43 7.43 4.03
CA ASN A 1010 -6.04 8.84 4.01
C ASN A 1010 -4.69 8.96 3.30
N ALA A 1011 -4.71 9.18 1.98
CA ALA A 1011 -3.51 9.23 1.15
C ALA A 1011 -3.24 10.63 0.60
N VAL A 1012 -2.05 10.83 0.02
CA VAL A 1012 -1.58 12.12 -0.54
C VAL A 1012 -2.52 12.62 -1.62
N ASP A 1013 -3.05 11.70 -2.43
CA ASP A 1013 -4.15 12.02 -3.31
C ASP A 1013 -5.46 12.02 -2.51
N PRO A 1014 -6.18 13.17 -2.45
CA PRO A 1014 -7.45 13.20 -1.76
C PRO A 1014 -8.38 12.14 -2.35
N ASN A 1015 -8.40 11.90 -3.66
CA ASN A 1015 -9.37 11.02 -4.30
C ASN A 1015 -9.02 9.52 -4.25
N SER A 1016 -8.66 8.99 -3.07
CA SER A 1016 -8.21 7.60 -2.87
C SER A 1016 -9.26 6.52 -3.21
N GLN A 1017 -10.53 6.91 -3.38
CA GLN A 1017 -11.64 6.02 -3.74
C GLN A 1017 -11.81 5.85 -5.25
N TRP A 1018 -11.18 6.69 -6.06
CA TRP A 1018 -11.38 6.72 -7.51
C TRP A 1018 -10.98 5.40 -8.18
N GLU A 1019 -11.82 4.89 -9.09
CA GLU A 1019 -11.63 3.58 -9.71
C GLU A 1019 -10.30 3.41 -10.46
N GLY A 1020 -9.75 4.53 -10.96
CA GLY A 1020 -8.46 4.56 -11.65
C GLY A 1020 -7.30 4.02 -10.82
N TYR A 1021 -7.31 4.22 -9.50
CA TYR A 1021 -6.27 3.72 -8.60
C TYR A 1021 -6.35 2.22 -8.31
N TYR A 1022 -7.35 1.54 -8.85
CA TYR A 1022 -7.56 0.10 -8.68
C TYR A 1022 -7.36 -0.64 -10.00
N CYS A 1023 -7.92 -0.12 -11.09
CA CYS A 1023 -7.86 -0.79 -12.40
C CYS A 1023 -6.51 -0.64 -13.11
N ARG A 1024 -5.82 0.51 -12.96
CA ARG A 1024 -4.48 0.76 -13.54
C ARG A 1024 -3.41 -0.19 -12.99
N PRO A 1025 -3.22 -0.32 -11.66
CA PRO A 1025 -2.22 -1.23 -11.14
C PRO A 1025 -2.60 -2.69 -11.36
N TRP A 1026 -3.90 -3.03 -11.35
CA TRP A 1026 -4.35 -4.38 -11.73
C TRP A 1026 -3.94 -4.73 -13.16
N GLU A 1027 -4.23 -3.86 -14.14
CA GLU A 1027 -3.81 -4.07 -15.53
C GLU A 1027 -2.30 -4.24 -15.66
N SER A 1028 -1.52 -3.44 -14.93
CA SER A 1028 -0.06 -3.54 -14.95
C SER A 1028 0.45 -4.87 -14.37
N VAL A 1029 -0.16 -5.38 -13.29
CA VAL A 1029 0.17 -6.73 -12.76
C VAL A 1029 -0.20 -7.82 -13.76
N CYS A 1030 -1.34 -7.71 -14.45
CA CYS A 1030 -1.75 -8.65 -15.48
C CYS A 1030 -0.77 -8.64 -16.67
N HIS A 1031 -0.32 -7.46 -17.09
CA HIS A 1031 0.69 -7.31 -18.13
C HIS A 1031 2.05 -7.90 -17.68
N ALA A 1032 2.46 -7.66 -16.43
CA ALA A 1032 3.66 -8.30 -15.86
C ALA A 1032 3.55 -9.82 -15.90
N TRP A 1033 2.40 -10.39 -15.51
CA TRP A 1033 2.15 -11.83 -15.58
C TRP A 1033 2.27 -12.37 -17.01
N TYR A 1034 1.66 -11.69 -17.99
CA TYR A 1034 1.79 -12.05 -19.40
C TYR A 1034 3.25 -12.06 -19.86
N LEU A 1035 4.01 -10.99 -19.61
CA LEU A 1035 5.41 -10.90 -20.03
C LEU A 1035 6.27 -12.02 -19.42
N LEU A 1036 6.06 -12.35 -18.14
CA LEU A 1036 6.73 -13.45 -17.45
C LEU A 1036 6.35 -14.81 -18.05
N ALA A 1037 5.05 -15.06 -18.27
CA ALA A 1037 4.54 -16.32 -18.78
C ALA A 1037 4.94 -16.56 -20.25
N SER A 1038 4.98 -15.51 -21.07
CA SER A 1038 5.34 -15.58 -22.49
C SER A 1038 6.85 -15.55 -22.75
N GLY A 1039 7.68 -15.28 -21.73
CA GLY A 1039 9.12 -15.09 -21.90
C GLY A 1039 9.52 -13.78 -22.58
N GLN A 1040 8.67 -12.75 -22.54
CA GLN A 1040 8.91 -11.45 -23.18
C GLN A 1040 9.61 -10.48 -22.22
N TYR A 1041 10.83 -10.81 -21.85
CA TYR A 1041 11.67 -9.98 -20.97
C TYR A 1041 13.13 -9.99 -21.43
N PRO A 1042 13.93 -8.97 -21.06
CA PRO A 1042 15.33 -8.92 -21.43
C PRO A 1042 16.18 -9.91 -20.62
N GLY A 1043 17.26 -10.40 -21.24
CA GLY A 1043 18.28 -11.19 -20.56
C GLY A 1043 17.87 -12.63 -20.22
N ALA A 1044 18.64 -13.26 -19.32
CA ALA A 1044 18.35 -14.60 -18.84
C ALA A 1044 17.24 -14.57 -17.77
N ALA A 1045 16.39 -15.60 -17.76
CA ALA A 1045 15.36 -15.76 -16.75
C ALA A 1045 16.00 -15.86 -15.34
N PRO A 1046 15.44 -15.17 -14.32
CA PRO A 1046 15.93 -15.30 -12.95
C PRO A 1046 15.59 -16.70 -12.39
N SER A 1047 16.35 -17.15 -11.39
CA SER A 1047 16.14 -18.47 -10.77
C SER A 1047 14.77 -18.63 -10.11
N ASN A 1048 14.15 -17.53 -9.66
CA ASN A 1048 12.84 -17.48 -9.04
C ASN A 1048 11.70 -17.12 -10.02
N ILE A 1049 11.93 -17.15 -11.34
CA ILE A 1049 10.94 -16.74 -12.36
C ILE A 1049 9.56 -17.38 -12.16
N ARG A 1050 9.52 -18.68 -11.82
CA ARG A 1050 8.28 -19.40 -11.57
C ARG A 1050 7.47 -18.79 -10.43
N SER A 1051 8.13 -18.45 -9.33
CA SER A 1051 7.48 -17.84 -8.16
C SER A 1051 6.96 -16.45 -8.48
N LEU A 1052 7.70 -15.66 -9.25
CA LEU A 1052 7.24 -14.34 -9.73
C LEU A 1052 6.00 -14.48 -10.62
N THR A 1053 6.00 -15.43 -11.57
CA THR A 1053 4.84 -15.71 -12.43
C THR A 1053 3.62 -16.16 -11.64
N GLU A 1054 3.78 -17.09 -10.68
CA GLU A 1054 2.69 -17.58 -9.83
C GLU A 1054 2.08 -16.45 -8.97
N ARG A 1055 2.92 -15.59 -8.39
CA ARG A 1055 2.48 -14.44 -7.59
C ARG A 1055 1.75 -13.39 -8.42
N ALA A 1056 2.29 -13.03 -9.59
CA ALA A 1056 1.62 -12.11 -10.51
C ALA A 1056 0.26 -12.66 -10.97
N GLY A 1057 0.19 -13.96 -11.26
CA GLY A 1057 -1.06 -14.64 -11.60
C GLY A 1057 -2.09 -14.65 -10.47
N LEU A 1058 -1.65 -14.88 -9.22
CA LEU A 1058 -2.53 -14.85 -8.05
C LEU A 1058 -3.18 -13.47 -7.86
N VAL A 1059 -2.38 -12.40 -7.84
CA VAL A 1059 -2.89 -11.03 -7.67
C VAL A 1059 -3.85 -10.66 -8.81
N SER A 1060 -3.48 -11.00 -10.05
CA SER A 1060 -4.29 -10.74 -11.25
C SER A 1060 -5.65 -11.44 -11.20
N MET A 1061 -5.65 -12.75 -10.90
CA MET A 1061 -6.86 -13.57 -10.96
C MET A 1061 -7.82 -13.30 -9.81
N ARG A 1062 -7.35 -12.89 -8.63
CA ARG A 1062 -8.22 -12.47 -7.52
C ARG A 1062 -9.11 -11.30 -7.92
N PHE A 1063 -8.52 -10.26 -8.51
CA PHE A 1063 -9.28 -9.10 -9.00
C PHE A 1063 -10.22 -9.50 -10.17
N ALA A 1064 -9.72 -10.30 -11.13
CA ALA A 1064 -10.53 -10.76 -12.25
C ALA A 1064 -11.76 -11.60 -11.81
N GLN A 1065 -11.56 -12.53 -10.86
CA GLN A 1065 -12.64 -13.35 -10.32
C GLN A 1065 -13.68 -12.49 -9.60
N TRP A 1066 -13.23 -11.53 -8.80
CA TRP A 1066 -14.12 -10.58 -8.13
C TRP A 1066 -14.94 -9.76 -9.12
N LEU A 1067 -14.31 -9.12 -10.11
CA LEU A 1067 -15.00 -8.29 -11.08
C LEU A 1067 -15.99 -9.13 -11.91
N SER A 1068 -15.60 -10.36 -12.28
CA SER A 1068 -16.47 -11.29 -12.99
C SER A 1068 -17.71 -11.66 -12.16
N LYS A 1069 -17.53 -11.90 -10.86
CA LYS A 1069 -18.62 -12.17 -9.91
C LYS A 1069 -19.50 -10.93 -9.71
N LEU A 1070 -18.91 -9.73 -9.65
CA LEU A 1070 -19.65 -8.48 -9.53
C LEU A 1070 -20.61 -8.28 -10.71
N TYR A 1071 -20.11 -8.47 -11.94
CA TYR A 1071 -20.93 -8.35 -13.15
C TYR A 1071 -22.07 -9.38 -13.20
N SER A 1072 -21.79 -10.65 -12.90
CA SER A 1072 -22.83 -11.69 -12.92
C SER A 1072 -23.87 -11.48 -11.81
N THR A 1073 -23.45 -11.07 -10.62
CA THR A 1073 -24.36 -10.82 -9.49
C THR A 1073 -25.27 -9.62 -9.77
N ARG A 1074 -24.73 -8.54 -10.34
CA ARG A 1074 -25.48 -7.32 -10.65
C ARG A 1074 -26.26 -7.40 -11.96
N ARG A 1075 -26.01 -8.42 -12.79
CA ARG A 1075 -26.57 -8.55 -14.14
C ARG A 1075 -26.32 -7.29 -14.99
N SER A 1076 -25.15 -6.69 -14.81
CA SER A 1076 -24.75 -5.44 -15.46
C SER A 1076 -23.25 -5.45 -15.71
N PHE A 1077 -22.86 -4.98 -16.90
CA PHE A 1077 -21.45 -4.82 -17.28
C PHE A 1077 -20.90 -3.43 -16.92
N GLN A 1078 -21.68 -2.60 -16.23
CA GLN A 1078 -21.21 -1.30 -15.77
C GLN A 1078 -20.16 -1.50 -14.66
N PRO A 1079 -18.91 -1.06 -14.89
CA PRO A 1079 -17.86 -1.13 -13.90
C PRO A 1079 -18.16 -0.26 -12.67
N PRO A 1080 -17.57 -0.59 -11.50
CA PRO A 1080 -17.62 0.28 -10.34
C PRO A 1080 -16.85 1.58 -10.59
N SER A 1081 -17.35 2.66 -9.97
CA SER A 1081 -16.77 4.00 -10.03
C SER A 1081 -16.05 4.38 -8.75
N ASP A 1082 -16.41 3.81 -7.61
CA ASP A 1082 -15.85 4.21 -6.33
C ASP A 1082 -15.53 2.98 -5.47
N PHE A 1083 -14.41 3.04 -4.75
CA PHE A 1083 -13.93 2.03 -3.83
C PHE A 1083 -13.80 2.65 -2.43
N PRO A 1084 -14.94 2.88 -1.75
CA PRO A 1084 -14.97 3.46 -0.41
C PRO A 1084 -14.23 2.62 0.63
N GLU A 1085 -13.91 3.26 1.76
CA GLU A 1085 -13.34 2.60 2.93
C GLU A 1085 -14.40 1.68 3.57
N PHE A 1086 -13.98 0.46 3.91
CA PHE A 1086 -14.78 -0.58 4.58
C PHE A 1086 -15.99 -1.15 3.82
N THR A 1087 -16.59 -0.47 2.85
CA THR A 1087 -17.76 -0.98 2.11
C THR A 1087 -17.38 -1.60 0.76
N ASP A 1088 -18.35 -2.26 0.12
CA ASP A 1088 -18.14 -2.82 -1.22
C ASP A 1088 -18.10 -1.72 -2.28
N PRO A 1089 -17.38 -1.94 -3.40
CA PRO A 1089 -17.30 -0.96 -4.48
C PRO A 1089 -18.66 -0.57 -5.06
N GLU A 1090 -18.81 0.72 -5.32
CA GLU A 1090 -20.06 1.36 -5.70
C GLU A 1090 -20.07 1.74 -7.18
N VAL A 1091 -21.27 1.92 -7.73
CA VAL A 1091 -21.48 2.26 -9.15
C VAL A 1091 -22.35 3.50 -9.23
N ASN A 1092 -21.71 4.63 -8.97
CA ASN A 1092 -22.35 5.94 -8.86
C ASN A 1092 -22.44 6.65 -10.22
N TYR A 1093 -21.51 6.37 -11.14
CA TYR A 1093 -21.49 6.94 -12.49
C TYR A 1093 -20.89 5.98 -13.54
N HIS A 1094 -20.95 6.38 -14.82
CA HIS A 1094 -20.42 5.60 -15.92
C HIS A 1094 -18.92 5.86 -16.12
N THR A 1095 -18.10 4.81 -16.11
CA THR A 1095 -16.64 4.89 -16.31
C THR A 1095 -16.17 3.97 -17.47
N PRO A 1096 -16.26 4.42 -18.74
CA PRO A 1096 -15.83 3.64 -19.91
C PRO A 1096 -14.34 3.31 -19.88
N HIS A 1097 -13.51 4.15 -19.27
CA HIS A 1097 -12.07 3.90 -19.21
C HIS A 1097 -11.72 2.74 -18.25
N PHE A 1098 -12.48 2.51 -17.17
CA PHE A 1098 -12.32 1.30 -16.36
C PHE A 1098 -12.56 0.03 -17.20
N ALA A 1099 -13.60 0.04 -18.03
CA ALA A 1099 -13.87 -1.09 -18.94
C ALA A 1099 -12.71 -1.31 -19.92
N ALA A 1100 -12.04 -0.25 -20.38
CA ALA A 1100 -10.83 -0.37 -21.20
C ALA A 1100 -9.67 -1.04 -20.44
N PHE A 1101 -9.44 -0.68 -19.17
CA PHE A 1101 -8.47 -1.39 -18.32
C PHE A 1101 -8.86 -2.84 -18.07
N ALA A 1102 -10.12 -3.11 -17.75
CA ALA A 1102 -10.62 -4.46 -17.54
C ALA A 1102 -10.49 -5.33 -18.80
N LEU A 1103 -10.71 -4.76 -19.98
CA LEU A 1103 -10.49 -5.42 -21.25
C LEU A 1103 -9.01 -5.79 -21.43
N ARG A 1104 -8.08 -4.84 -21.26
CA ARG A 1104 -6.63 -5.11 -21.39
C ARG A 1104 -6.13 -6.11 -20.35
N ALA A 1105 -6.47 -5.91 -19.09
CA ALA A 1105 -6.11 -6.79 -17.98
C ALA A 1105 -6.57 -8.23 -18.27
N SER A 1106 -7.81 -8.39 -18.73
CA SER A 1106 -8.38 -9.71 -19.04
C SER A 1106 -7.74 -10.36 -20.28
N ILE A 1107 -7.35 -9.57 -21.29
CA ILE A 1107 -6.55 -10.06 -22.42
C ILE A 1107 -5.21 -10.60 -21.92
N TYR A 1108 -4.48 -9.82 -21.12
CA TYR A 1108 -3.19 -10.26 -20.58
C TYR A 1108 -3.32 -11.51 -19.71
N CYS A 1109 -4.31 -11.56 -18.80
CA CYS A 1109 -4.58 -12.77 -18.01
C CYS A 1109 -4.88 -13.97 -18.90
N ASN A 1110 -5.72 -13.83 -19.93
CA ASN A 1110 -6.08 -14.93 -20.82
C ASN A 1110 -4.85 -15.48 -21.56
N LEU A 1111 -4.01 -14.59 -22.10
CA LEU A 1111 -2.78 -14.94 -22.80
C LEU A 1111 -1.71 -15.52 -21.86
N ALA A 1112 -1.70 -15.13 -20.58
CA ALA A 1112 -0.81 -15.65 -19.56
C ALA A 1112 -1.21 -17.06 -19.04
N GLY A 1113 -2.36 -17.58 -19.46
CA GLY A 1113 -2.89 -18.88 -19.01
C GLY A 1113 -3.85 -18.81 -17.82
N GLY A 1114 -4.40 -17.63 -17.52
CA GLY A 1114 -5.49 -17.47 -16.57
C GLY A 1114 -6.77 -18.15 -17.03
N ASN A 1115 -7.71 -18.34 -16.09
CA ASN A 1115 -8.93 -19.10 -16.33
C ASN A 1115 -9.70 -18.54 -17.57
N PRO A 1116 -9.83 -19.31 -18.67
CA PRO A 1116 -10.48 -18.85 -19.89
C PRO A 1116 -11.95 -18.43 -19.72
N ALA A 1117 -12.70 -19.08 -18.83
CA ALA A 1117 -14.10 -18.76 -18.59
C ALA A 1117 -14.26 -17.39 -17.91
N VAL A 1118 -13.41 -17.09 -16.92
CA VAL A 1118 -13.40 -15.79 -16.23
C VAL A 1118 -12.92 -14.69 -17.18
N THR A 1119 -11.77 -14.91 -17.81
CA THR A 1119 -11.10 -13.89 -18.63
C THR A 1119 -11.90 -13.57 -19.89
N LEU A 1120 -12.47 -14.54 -20.61
CA LEU A 1120 -13.30 -14.25 -21.78
C LEU A 1120 -14.64 -13.62 -21.43
N ARG A 1121 -15.25 -13.97 -20.28
CA ARG A 1121 -16.44 -13.26 -19.80
C ARG A 1121 -16.13 -11.78 -19.61
N LEU A 1122 -15.01 -11.46 -18.96
CA LEU A 1122 -14.61 -10.07 -18.74
C LEU A 1122 -14.22 -9.35 -20.03
N ILE A 1123 -13.51 -10.00 -20.95
CA ILE A 1123 -13.20 -9.45 -22.29
C ILE A 1123 -14.50 -9.06 -22.98
N LYS A 1124 -15.48 -9.97 -23.02
CA LYS A 1124 -16.76 -9.73 -23.70
C LYS A 1124 -17.59 -8.66 -22.99
N ALA A 1125 -17.74 -8.75 -21.68
CA ALA A 1125 -18.49 -7.77 -20.88
C ALA A 1125 -17.92 -6.35 -21.05
N SER A 1126 -16.58 -6.23 -21.01
CA SER A 1126 -15.90 -4.94 -21.17
C SER A 1126 -16.05 -4.40 -22.59
N TYR A 1127 -15.91 -5.26 -23.60
CA TYR A 1127 -16.14 -4.87 -25.00
C TYR A 1127 -17.59 -4.40 -25.23
N ASP A 1128 -18.58 -5.17 -24.76
CA ASP A 1128 -20.00 -4.82 -24.91
C ASP A 1128 -20.35 -3.52 -24.20
N TYR A 1129 -19.77 -3.30 -23.02
CA TYR A 1129 -19.92 -2.03 -22.32
C TYR A 1129 -19.33 -0.88 -23.14
N LEU A 1130 -18.11 -1.02 -23.70
CA LEU A 1130 -17.53 0.00 -24.59
C LEU A 1130 -18.40 0.25 -25.83
N VAL A 1131 -18.94 -0.80 -26.46
CA VAL A 1131 -19.90 -0.68 -27.57
C VAL A 1131 -21.12 0.13 -27.14
N SER A 1132 -21.66 -0.10 -25.93
CA SER A 1132 -22.80 0.65 -25.40
C SER A 1132 -22.50 2.14 -25.13
N GLN A 1133 -21.21 2.47 -24.93
CA GLN A 1133 -20.76 3.84 -24.68
C GLN A 1133 -20.35 4.58 -25.95
N TYR A 1134 -20.20 3.88 -27.06
CA TYR A 1134 -19.78 4.44 -28.34
C TYR A 1134 -20.83 5.35 -28.98
N ILE A 1135 -20.39 6.47 -29.56
CA ILE A 1135 -21.24 7.40 -30.30
C ILE A 1135 -20.89 7.35 -31.79
N ASP A 1136 -21.83 6.92 -32.62
CA ASP A 1136 -21.64 6.70 -34.06
C ASP A 1136 -22.03 7.90 -34.95
N SER A 1137 -22.58 8.96 -34.37
CA SER A 1137 -23.16 10.08 -35.10
C SER A 1137 -23.11 11.41 -34.33
N GLY A 1138 -23.30 12.53 -35.04
CA GLY A 1138 -23.30 13.88 -34.46
C GLY A 1138 -21.92 14.41 -34.04
N SER A 1139 -21.92 15.45 -33.19
CA SER A 1139 -20.70 16.16 -32.78
C SER A 1139 -19.73 15.28 -32.01
N MET A 1140 -20.23 14.33 -31.22
CA MET A 1140 -19.44 13.40 -30.40
C MET A 1140 -19.11 12.09 -31.14
N LYS A 1141 -19.38 11.98 -32.45
CA LYS A 1141 -19.05 10.81 -33.25
C LYS A 1141 -17.57 10.44 -33.09
N GLY A 1142 -17.32 9.19 -32.71
CA GLY A 1142 -15.99 8.60 -32.48
C GLY A 1142 -15.61 8.50 -31.00
N SER A 1143 -16.32 9.16 -30.09
CA SER A 1143 -16.06 9.10 -28.65
C SER A 1143 -16.90 8.03 -27.93
N PHE A 1144 -16.50 7.70 -26.70
CA PHE A 1144 -17.15 6.70 -25.84
C PHE A 1144 -17.91 7.33 -24.66
N ALA A 1145 -18.70 8.37 -24.95
CA ALA A 1145 -19.36 9.19 -23.93
C ALA A 1145 -20.89 9.00 -23.86
N ALA A 1146 -21.49 7.97 -24.47
CA ALA A 1146 -22.94 7.92 -24.71
C ALA A 1146 -23.81 8.08 -23.46
N SER A 1147 -23.37 7.57 -22.30
CA SER A 1147 -24.11 7.67 -21.03
C SER A 1147 -23.62 8.81 -20.12
N GLN A 1148 -22.74 9.67 -20.62
CA GLN A 1148 -22.22 10.83 -19.86
C GLN A 1148 -23.19 12.01 -19.89
N PRO A 1149 -23.18 12.87 -18.84
CA PRO A 1149 -23.98 14.10 -18.81
C PRO A 1149 -23.71 15.01 -20.01
N THR A 1150 -24.68 15.84 -20.37
CA THR A 1150 -24.57 16.79 -21.49
C THR A 1150 -24.16 18.18 -21.01
N PHE A 1151 -23.39 18.89 -21.82
CA PHE A 1151 -23.08 20.31 -21.61
C PHE A 1151 -23.22 21.11 -22.91
N GLN A 1152 -23.42 22.43 -22.79
CA GLN A 1152 -23.59 23.33 -23.94
C GLN A 1152 -22.31 24.15 -24.15
N ALA A 1153 -21.84 24.23 -25.39
CA ALA A 1153 -20.74 25.12 -25.76
C ALA A 1153 -20.93 25.65 -27.18
N ASN A 1154 -20.77 26.96 -27.37
CA ASN A 1154 -20.96 27.64 -28.67
C ASN A 1154 -22.30 27.30 -29.36
N GLY A 1155 -23.37 27.10 -28.57
CA GLY A 1155 -24.70 26.75 -29.09
C GLY A 1155 -24.85 25.31 -29.59
N ILE A 1156 -23.88 24.42 -29.29
CA ILE A 1156 -23.91 22.99 -29.62
C ILE A 1156 -23.92 22.18 -28.31
N GLU A 1157 -24.75 21.15 -28.27
CA GLU A 1157 -24.78 20.17 -27.18
C GLU A 1157 -23.67 19.14 -27.36
N TYR A 1158 -22.92 18.90 -26.29
CA TYR A 1158 -21.83 17.93 -26.17
C TYR A 1158 -22.08 17.02 -24.97
N ARG A 1159 -21.22 16.01 -24.79
CA ARG A 1159 -21.21 15.15 -23.61
C ARG A 1159 -19.90 15.30 -22.85
N GLU A 1160 -20.00 15.28 -21.52
CA GLU A 1160 -18.84 15.29 -20.64
C GLU A 1160 -17.93 14.10 -20.95
N PHE A 1161 -16.63 14.36 -21.00
CA PHE A 1161 -15.63 13.37 -21.35
C PHE A 1161 -14.24 13.84 -20.92
N PHE A 1162 -13.27 12.93 -20.91
CA PHE A 1162 -11.89 13.19 -20.53
C PHE A 1162 -10.92 12.76 -21.63
N GLY A 1163 -9.87 13.54 -21.87
CA GLY A 1163 -8.92 13.27 -22.96
C GLY A 1163 -8.17 11.95 -22.77
N PHE A 1164 -7.76 11.67 -21.53
CA PHE A 1164 -7.05 10.43 -21.21
C PHE A 1164 -7.94 9.18 -21.30
N TRP A 1165 -9.27 9.30 -21.11
CA TRP A 1165 -10.19 8.17 -21.31
C TRP A 1165 -10.17 7.67 -22.75
N GLU A 1166 -10.23 8.60 -23.72
CA GLU A 1166 -10.18 8.24 -25.13
C GLU A 1166 -8.88 7.48 -25.46
N ALA A 1167 -7.75 7.95 -24.95
CA ALA A 1167 -6.45 7.32 -25.16
C ALA A 1167 -6.41 5.90 -24.57
N GLU A 1168 -6.86 5.70 -23.33
CA GLU A 1168 -6.91 4.37 -22.67
C GLU A 1168 -7.84 3.39 -23.40
N ILE A 1169 -8.95 3.87 -23.97
CA ILE A 1169 -9.89 3.07 -24.77
C ILE A 1169 -9.24 2.66 -26.11
N ILE A 1170 -8.54 3.57 -26.79
CA ILE A 1170 -7.79 3.28 -28.00
C ILE A 1170 -6.73 2.19 -27.74
N GLU A 1171 -6.00 2.25 -26.61
CA GLU A 1171 -5.05 1.20 -26.23
C GLU A 1171 -5.72 -0.17 -26.11
N ALA A 1172 -6.90 -0.22 -25.46
CA ALA A 1172 -7.63 -1.46 -25.27
C ALA A 1172 -8.15 -2.05 -26.59
N ILE A 1173 -8.68 -1.22 -27.48
CA ILE A 1173 -9.20 -1.65 -28.78
C ILE A 1173 -8.06 -2.09 -29.70
N ALA A 1174 -6.92 -1.37 -29.69
CA ALA A 1174 -5.73 -1.76 -30.45
C ALA A 1174 -5.17 -3.11 -29.97
N LEU A 1175 -5.08 -3.33 -28.65
CA LEU A 1175 -4.66 -4.61 -28.08
C LEU A 1175 -5.63 -5.73 -28.45
N LEU A 1176 -6.95 -5.50 -28.33
CA LEU A 1176 -7.96 -6.47 -28.74
C LEU A 1176 -7.79 -6.90 -30.20
N LYS A 1177 -7.58 -5.93 -31.11
CA LYS A 1177 -7.34 -6.22 -32.54
C LYS A 1177 -6.11 -7.13 -32.73
N GLN A 1178 -5.03 -6.85 -32.02
CA GLN A 1178 -3.77 -7.60 -32.14
C GLN A 1178 -3.87 -9.01 -31.52
N SER A 1179 -4.66 -9.18 -30.46
CA SER A 1179 -4.63 -10.38 -29.63
C SER A 1179 -5.81 -11.33 -29.79
N LYS A 1180 -6.94 -10.91 -30.37
CA LYS A 1180 -8.18 -11.71 -30.37
C LYS A 1180 -8.06 -13.12 -30.96
N ASN A 1181 -7.15 -13.31 -31.92
CA ASN A 1181 -6.91 -14.61 -32.56
C ASN A 1181 -6.01 -15.53 -31.72
N LEU A 1182 -5.47 -15.04 -30.60
CA LEU A 1182 -4.57 -15.75 -29.70
C LEU A 1182 -5.26 -16.19 -28.40
N PHE A 1183 -6.55 -15.89 -28.24
CA PHE A 1183 -7.27 -16.19 -27.00
C PHE A 1183 -7.37 -17.69 -26.73
N ASN A 1184 -7.20 -18.04 -25.46
CA ASN A 1184 -7.54 -19.32 -24.90
C ASN A 1184 -9.05 -19.35 -24.63
N TYR A 1185 -9.73 -20.32 -25.21
CA TYR A 1185 -11.18 -20.50 -25.08
C TYR A 1185 -11.52 -21.54 -24.00
N PRO A 1186 -12.67 -21.39 -23.30
CA PRO A 1186 -13.18 -22.39 -22.37
C PRO A 1186 -13.38 -23.73 -23.09
N LYS A 1187 -13.39 -24.82 -22.32
CA LYS A 1187 -13.57 -26.17 -22.90
C LYS A 1187 -15.03 -26.44 -23.32
N CYS A 1188 -15.98 -25.66 -22.81
CA CYS A 1188 -17.43 -25.82 -22.97
C CYS A 1188 -18.16 -24.48 -22.84
N VAL A 1189 -19.35 -24.36 -23.44
CA VAL A 1189 -20.26 -23.22 -23.25
C VAL A 1189 -21.67 -23.71 -22.93
N TYR A 1190 -22.29 -23.19 -21.87
CA TYR A 1190 -23.71 -23.43 -21.57
C TYR A 1190 -24.57 -22.32 -22.18
N PHE A 1191 -25.53 -22.67 -23.03
CA PHE A 1191 -26.57 -21.76 -23.50
C PHE A 1191 -27.84 -22.06 -22.70
N ILE A 1192 -28.42 -21.05 -22.04
CA ILE A 1192 -29.79 -21.16 -21.53
C ILE A 1192 -30.68 -20.65 -22.67
N LYS A 1193 -31.53 -21.51 -23.22
CA LYS A 1193 -32.47 -21.16 -24.29
C LYS A 1193 -33.71 -20.52 -23.65
N THR A 1194 -34.13 -19.35 -24.12
CA THR A 1194 -35.47 -18.78 -23.91
C THR A 1194 -36.53 -19.53 -24.67
#